data_AF-A0AAV2YNC6-F1
#
_entry.id   AF-A0AAV2YNC6-F1
#
_cell.length_a   1.000
_cell.length_b   1.000
_cell.length_c   1.000
_cell.angle_alpha   90.00
_cell.angle_beta   90.00
_cell.angle_gamma   90.00
#
_symmetry.space_group_name_H-M   'P 1'
#
loop_
_entity.id
_entity.type
_entity.pdbx_description
1 polymer ?
#
loop_
_entity_poly.entity_id
_entity_poly.type
_entity_poly.pdbx_seq_one_letter_code
_entity_poly.pdbx_strand_id
1 'polypeptide(L)'
;MVRSSQSYLPSARLFKMAETVVKLVAVATILATANALSIPSKDLSATADARAQQVRETAARIQNEDRAWAIDGQLYPFCRGPVPRPGSLAEAIVVKETQLLKNFSDANADAYVAAAASITYKTVDDYLSFYDKVASPSLPRPMSTDISDETFGAQRLSVLGFTLKTATKSDYPRIFAHIPAKQVASVCGCHATVAKLGGNDLLFVSDFGHFGKWVDDKERATKYVPGAIGVFCLNEKKNQLLPLAIHIVDTKLTYTPFDRQDEWTLAKMALQAVELNFQQIWHFAETHATTSPIRVELMRNTAPSHPVNALLQHHFKVDSALEVAASMTLFNSSTAVDHVMAFGATGSMRYINHVFSRRLSLAHDFPADIKRLGSRLPKIHKYARYGSLHYRALRAFVRDYLRVYYDCDESVRGDQELQAWAKASATIPHLADFPEKFESLHELTRLVTHLIYTVSIKHHAMNGAVSWHVVTMPYSTPALWKPLPTHKLKHEAELNLAEYAIPASRVQELIGLVSLFRRDVPRSQSQVEAYSVEPFASEDQLKRVIAHRVHKLKKIESKINSQEDGQEWPYTFTKLIAVAAAVIAAVDAMSIPSKDLGATADARAQQVRDTATRIQNEDRAWKIDGQLYPFCRGPVPYPGSLAATIVAQENQLLANYSDTHAPSYVAAAASITYKTLDDYLSFYKKVESPSLPRPMSTDISDENFGAQRLSVLGFTLKTATASDYPSIFANITAEQASSVCGCDTTVAKLGDNELLFVSDFGTHGQWTDDKQRATKYAASAIGVFCLNEEKKQLLPLAIHIVDTKLTYTPFDREDEWTLAKMALQVVELNWQQIWHFAETHATTSPIRVELIRNTAPNHPVNALLQHHFQADSALEVGASVTLFNTSTAVDHTLAFGATGSMRYLNYLFTNRLSMAHDFPTDMERLGSRLPKIHKYAQYGSLHYHAIRAFVREYLRTYYDSDNAVRGDQELQAWAKASATIPHLADFPDKFDSLDGLVRLVTHLIHTVSIRHHAMNGAVSWQIVTMPYSTPALWKPLPTHKLVDEDELNLVEYTIPASRVQELIGLVSIFRRDVPRTQSQFEAYSVAPFTGEAQLAGVIARRTRALEKIESTINSQEDGQEWPYVVLRPSMLPYYSWI
;
A
#
# COMPACT_ATOMS: atom_id res chain seq x y z
N MET A 1 -37.11 -2.75 20.05
CA MET A 1 -36.41 -1.63 19.38
C MET A 1 -34.96 -2.05 19.16
N VAL A 2 -34.69 -2.61 17.97
CA VAL A 2 -33.37 -3.06 17.55
C VAL A 2 -32.62 -1.83 17.02
N ARG A 3 -31.68 -1.29 17.79
CA ARG A 3 -30.75 -0.27 17.26
C ARG A 3 -29.79 -0.98 16.30
N SER A 4 -29.76 -0.48 15.07
CA SER A 4 -28.91 -0.92 13.97
C SER A 4 -27.43 -0.96 14.35
N SER A 5 -26.79 -2.08 14.01
CA SER A 5 -25.38 -2.43 14.16
C SER A 5 -24.42 -1.60 13.28
N GLN A 6 -24.49 -0.27 13.36
CA GLN A 6 -23.53 0.62 12.69
C GLN A 6 -22.26 0.81 13.54
N SER A 7 -21.10 0.45 12.95
CA SER A 7 -19.72 0.79 13.33
C SER A 7 -19.08 0.07 14.53
N TYR A 8 -18.83 -1.23 14.38
CA TYR A 8 -17.87 -1.99 15.19
C TYR A 8 -16.52 -2.22 14.48
N LEU A 9 -16.20 -1.45 13.44
CA LEU A 9 -14.88 -1.50 12.81
C LEU A 9 -13.87 -0.69 13.66
N PRO A 10 -12.87 -1.34 14.29
CA PRO A 10 -11.90 -0.66 15.15
C PRO A 10 -11.03 0.35 14.37
N SER A 11 -10.77 0.07 13.09
CA SER A 11 -10.11 0.95 12.13
C SER A 11 -10.86 2.28 12.00
N ALA A 12 -12.17 2.25 11.74
CA ALA A 12 -12.99 3.44 11.55
C ALA A 12 -13.08 4.34 12.80
N ARG A 13 -13.05 3.79 14.02
CA ARG A 13 -13.02 4.58 15.26
C ARG A 13 -11.66 5.21 15.55
N LEU A 14 -10.56 4.47 15.35
CA LEU A 14 -9.20 5.02 15.42
C LEU A 14 -9.02 6.17 14.41
N PHE A 15 -9.54 6.02 13.18
CA PHE A 15 -9.35 7.00 12.11
C PHE A 15 -10.31 8.20 12.18
N LYS A 16 -11.58 8.02 12.55
CA LYS A 16 -12.51 9.15 12.81
C LYS A 16 -12.05 10.03 13.97
N MET A 17 -11.36 9.47 14.95
CA MET A 17 -10.83 10.26 16.08
C MET A 17 -9.46 10.87 15.79
N ALA A 18 -8.62 10.21 14.98
CA ALA A 18 -7.43 10.85 14.40
C ALA A 18 -7.80 12.08 13.57
N GLU A 19 -8.95 12.07 12.87
CA GLU A 19 -9.52 13.29 12.29
C GLU A 19 -9.90 14.33 13.33
N THR A 20 -10.49 13.96 14.48
CA THR A 20 -10.83 14.93 15.54
C THR A 20 -9.60 15.59 16.16
N VAL A 21 -8.51 14.83 16.34
CA VAL A 21 -7.23 15.35 16.84
C VAL A 21 -6.52 16.21 15.77
N VAL A 22 -6.65 15.86 14.49
CA VAL A 22 -6.11 16.64 13.36
C VAL A 22 -6.95 17.90 13.07
N LYS A 23 -8.26 17.89 13.34
CA LYS A 23 -9.18 19.02 13.08
C LYS A 23 -8.98 20.22 14.00
N LEU A 24 -8.17 20.11 15.07
CA LEU A 24 -8.04 21.16 16.08
C LEU A 24 -6.73 21.96 16.05
N VAL A 25 -5.75 21.65 15.19
CA VAL A 25 -4.45 22.33 15.26
C VAL A 25 -3.83 22.56 13.88
N ALA A 26 -3.90 23.82 13.42
CA ALA A 26 -3.02 24.36 12.40
C ALA A 26 -1.84 25.05 13.10
N VAL A 27 -0.77 24.31 13.43
CA VAL A 27 0.45 24.94 13.99
C VAL A 27 1.72 24.27 13.45
N ALA A 28 2.46 25.10 12.70
CA ALA A 28 3.90 25.15 12.44
C ALA A 28 4.73 23.85 12.56
N THR A 29 5.22 23.43 11.40
CA THR A 29 6.39 22.56 11.19
C THR A 29 7.60 23.13 11.94
N ILE A 30 7.96 22.55 13.09
CA ILE A 30 9.34 22.63 13.59
C ILE A 30 9.94 21.25 13.32
N LEU A 31 10.39 21.06 12.08
CA LEU A 31 11.31 19.99 11.74
C LEU A 31 12.65 20.65 11.45
N ALA A 32 13.66 20.17 12.17
CA ALA A 32 15.02 20.63 12.17
C ALA A 32 15.53 20.87 10.74
N THR A 33 16.08 22.07 10.53
CA THR A 33 17.07 22.29 9.48
C THR A 33 18.16 21.23 9.63
N ALA A 34 18.57 20.61 8.52
CA ALA A 34 19.60 19.58 8.48
C ALA A 34 20.93 20.13 9.03
N ASN A 35 21.14 19.98 10.34
CA ASN A 35 22.43 20.18 10.97
C ASN A 35 23.11 18.81 11.07
N ALA A 36 24.40 18.77 10.74
CA ALA A 36 25.22 17.56 10.91
C ALA A 36 25.14 17.07 12.37
N LEU A 37 25.17 15.75 12.54
CA LEU A 37 25.14 15.12 13.86
C LEU A 37 26.45 15.40 14.60
N SER A 38 26.35 15.85 15.85
CA SER A 38 27.53 16.22 16.65
C SER A 38 27.27 16.10 18.15
N ILE A 39 28.35 15.83 18.90
CA ILE A 39 28.40 15.94 20.36
C ILE A 39 28.89 17.35 20.75
N PRO A 40 28.58 17.85 21.96
CA PRO A 40 28.90 19.23 22.34
C PRO A 40 30.37 19.64 22.15
N SER A 41 31.31 18.72 22.39
CA SER A 41 32.75 18.99 22.26
C SER A 41 33.28 19.01 20.81
N LYS A 42 32.48 18.54 19.84
CA LYS A 42 32.86 18.42 18.42
C LYS A 42 31.97 19.29 17.50
N ASP A 43 31.06 20.08 18.05
CA ASP A 43 30.20 20.98 17.27
C ASP A 43 30.95 22.26 16.91
N LEU A 44 31.42 22.34 15.66
CA LEU A 44 32.16 23.49 15.13
C LEU A 44 31.24 24.55 14.47
N SER A 45 29.94 24.27 14.40
CA SER A 45 28.98 25.01 13.54
C SER A 45 28.04 25.93 14.32
N ALA A 46 27.91 25.74 15.63
CA ALA A 46 27.12 26.56 16.53
C ALA A 46 28.01 27.18 17.60
N THR A 47 27.76 28.44 18.00
CA THR A 47 28.25 28.89 19.30
C THR A 47 27.64 27.95 20.35
N ALA A 48 28.42 27.51 21.34
CA ALA A 48 27.94 26.61 22.41
C ALA A 48 26.61 27.12 23.04
N ASP A 49 26.39 28.43 23.02
CA ASP A 49 25.18 29.12 23.47
C ASP A 49 23.91 28.75 22.66
N ALA A 50 24.00 28.62 21.34
CA ALA A 50 22.85 28.32 20.47
C ALA A 50 22.36 26.88 20.63
N ARG A 51 23.30 25.92 20.72
CA ARG A 51 23.00 24.51 20.99
C ARG A 51 22.34 24.34 22.35
N ALA A 52 22.93 24.93 23.40
CA ALA A 52 22.36 24.90 24.74
C ALA A 52 20.99 25.62 24.82
N GLN A 53 20.78 26.68 24.04
CA GLN A 53 19.49 27.35 23.93
C GLN A 53 18.42 26.43 23.34
N GLN A 54 18.72 25.69 22.27
CA GLN A 54 17.77 24.74 21.68
C GLN A 54 17.33 23.65 22.67
N VAL A 55 18.25 23.16 23.51
CA VAL A 55 17.93 22.22 24.59
C VAL A 55 17.00 22.87 25.61
N ARG A 56 17.29 24.10 26.08
CA ARG A 56 16.44 24.84 27.03
C ARG A 56 15.03 25.09 26.48
N GLU A 57 14.92 25.48 25.22
CA GLU A 57 13.63 25.72 24.56
C GLU A 57 12.81 24.45 24.40
N THR A 58 13.45 23.33 24.03
CA THR A 58 12.78 22.02 23.97
C THR A 58 12.31 21.60 25.36
N ALA A 59 13.17 21.75 26.37
CA ALA A 59 12.85 21.43 27.76
C ALA A 59 11.70 22.29 28.33
N ALA A 60 11.51 23.52 27.88
CA ALA A 60 10.39 24.35 28.31
C ALA A 60 9.03 23.87 27.75
N ARG A 61 9.04 23.07 26.68
CA ARG A 61 7.83 22.71 25.91
C ARG A 61 7.33 21.27 26.13
N ILE A 62 8.10 20.43 26.81
CA ILE A 62 7.73 19.05 27.11
C ILE A 62 8.30 18.59 28.46
N GLN A 63 7.51 17.86 29.23
CA GLN A 63 7.90 17.33 30.53
C GLN A 63 7.17 16.03 30.84
N ASN A 64 7.72 15.25 31.78
CA ASN A 64 7.07 14.08 32.34
C ASN A 64 6.09 14.50 33.44
N GLU A 65 4.82 14.19 33.27
CA GLU A 65 3.75 14.51 34.21
C GLU A 65 3.15 13.23 34.80
N ASP A 66 2.47 13.36 35.95
CA ASP A 66 1.67 12.27 36.50
C ASP A 66 0.42 12.07 35.64
N ARG A 67 0.16 10.81 35.26
CA ARG A 67 -0.92 10.45 34.35
C ARG A 67 -1.84 9.43 34.98
N ALA A 68 -3.13 9.57 34.68
CA ALA A 68 -4.14 8.58 34.99
C ALA A 68 -5.12 8.47 33.83
N TRP A 69 -5.63 7.28 33.58
CA TRP A 69 -6.66 7.04 32.57
C TRP A 69 -8.00 6.81 33.24
N ALA A 70 -9.03 7.47 32.72
CA ALA A 70 -10.39 7.34 33.20
C ALA A 70 -11.07 6.16 32.49
N ILE A 71 -11.53 5.18 33.28
CA ILE A 71 -12.36 4.07 32.80
C ILE A 71 -13.65 4.10 33.62
N ASP A 72 -14.79 4.35 32.95
CA ASP A 72 -16.09 4.55 33.61
C ASP A 72 -16.07 5.58 34.76
N GLY A 73 -15.30 6.66 34.60
CA GLY A 73 -15.17 7.73 35.61
C GLY A 73 -14.22 7.40 36.77
N GLN A 74 -13.69 6.18 36.87
CA GLN A 74 -12.64 5.84 37.82
C GLN A 74 -11.25 6.09 37.21
N LEU A 75 -10.39 6.78 37.94
CA LEU A 75 -9.01 7.06 37.52
C LEU A 75 -8.08 5.90 37.90
N TYR A 76 -7.35 5.38 36.92
CA TYR A 76 -6.31 4.38 37.09
C TYR A 76 -4.94 5.03 36.86
N PRO A 77 -4.03 5.00 37.85
CA PRO A 77 -2.68 5.52 37.68
C PRO A 77 -1.94 4.84 36.52
N PHE A 78 -1.14 5.61 35.81
CA PHE A 78 -0.30 5.16 34.71
C PHE A 78 1.12 5.72 34.88
N CYS A 79 2.09 5.21 34.12
CA CYS A 79 3.46 5.72 34.21
C CYS A 79 3.52 7.21 33.84
N ARG A 80 4.48 7.93 34.44
CA ARG A 80 4.72 9.33 34.06
C ARG A 80 5.10 9.42 32.58
N GLY A 81 4.74 10.53 31.96
CA GLY A 81 5.00 10.74 30.55
C GLY A 81 4.44 12.06 30.05
N PRO A 82 4.57 12.35 28.75
CA PRO A 82 4.07 13.59 28.18
C PRO A 82 2.53 13.60 28.15
N VAL A 83 1.92 14.76 28.40
CA VAL A 83 0.48 14.99 28.26
C VAL A 83 0.24 15.89 27.05
N PRO A 84 -0.44 15.41 25.99
CA PRO A 84 -0.80 16.24 24.86
C PRO A 84 -1.85 17.26 25.31
N ARG A 85 -1.51 18.54 25.27
CA ARG A 85 -2.40 19.68 25.57
C ARG A 85 -2.36 20.62 24.38
N PRO A 86 -3.43 21.37 24.08
CA PRO A 86 -3.43 22.35 23.02
C PRO A 86 -2.19 23.27 23.05
N GLY A 87 -1.41 23.26 21.98
CA GLY A 87 -0.18 24.04 21.80
C GLY A 87 1.10 23.44 22.43
N SER A 88 1.02 22.27 23.07
CA SER A 88 2.20 21.62 23.67
C SER A 88 3.03 20.86 22.62
N LEU A 89 4.32 20.65 22.90
CA LEU A 89 5.17 19.84 22.02
C LEU A 89 4.70 18.36 22.00
N ALA A 90 4.13 17.88 23.11
CA ALA A 90 3.55 16.53 23.18
C ALA A 90 2.38 16.36 22.20
N GLU A 91 1.50 17.37 22.09
CA GLU A 91 0.41 17.36 21.10
C GLU A 91 0.96 17.34 19.67
N ALA A 92 1.94 18.19 19.35
CA ALA A 92 2.55 18.23 18.03
C ALA A 92 3.20 16.88 17.63
N ILE A 93 3.88 16.21 18.58
CA ILE A 93 4.45 14.88 18.37
C ILE A 93 3.34 13.85 18.10
N VAL A 94 2.30 13.82 18.93
CA VAL A 94 1.18 12.88 18.78
C VAL A 94 0.46 13.08 17.44
N VAL A 95 0.21 14.32 17.02
CA VAL A 95 -0.41 14.63 15.72
C VAL A 95 0.44 14.10 14.57
N LYS A 96 1.74 14.42 14.56
CA LYS A 96 2.67 13.98 13.52
C LYS A 96 2.73 12.45 13.43
N GLU A 97 2.81 11.79 14.59
CA GLU A 97 2.90 10.33 14.66
C GLU A 97 1.60 9.61 14.31
N THR A 98 0.45 10.19 14.66
CA THR A 98 -0.86 9.67 14.27
C THR A 98 -1.01 9.63 12.75
N GLN A 99 -0.50 10.64 12.05
CA GLN A 99 -0.50 10.65 10.59
C GLN A 99 0.35 9.52 10.01
N LEU A 100 1.51 9.21 10.62
CA LEU A 100 2.33 8.07 10.21
C LEU A 100 1.62 6.72 10.45
N LEU A 101 0.91 6.58 11.59
CA LEU A 101 0.18 5.34 11.92
C LEU A 101 -0.93 4.99 10.92
N LYS A 102 -1.54 5.98 10.24
CA LYS A 102 -2.54 5.77 9.18
C LYS A 102 -1.98 4.98 8.00
N ASN A 103 -0.72 5.26 7.65
CA ASN A 103 -0.05 4.66 6.50
C ASN A 103 0.36 3.20 6.75
N PHE A 104 0.17 2.68 7.97
CA PHE A 104 0.61 1.35 8.41
C PHE A 104 -0.56 0.43 8.77
N SER A 105 -1.75 0.61 8.20
CA SER A 105 -2.91 -0.28 8.46
C SER A 105 -2.86 -1.56 7.61
N ASP A 106 -3.36 -2.68 8.15
CA ASP A 106 -3.55 -3.93 7.38
C ASP A 106 -4.73 -3.74 6.43
N ALA A 107 -4.44 -3.75 5.12
CA ALA A 107 -5.43 -3.53 4.07
C ALA A 107 -6.53 -4.62 4.04
N ASN A 108 -6.30 -5.78 4.67
CA ASN A 108 -7.24 -6.89 4.71
C ASN A 108 -8.07 -6.98 6.01
N ALA A 109 -7.86 -6.06 6.96
CA ALA A 109 -8.54 -6.10 8.26
C ALA A 109 -10.07 -6.20 8.15
N ASP A 110 -10.68 -5.39 7.27
CA ASP A 110 -12.12 -5.39 7.06
C ASP A 110 -12.60 -6.69 6.38
N ALA A 111 -11.78 -7.29 5.50
CA ALA A 111 -12.07 -8.57 4.88
C ALA A 111 -12.05 -9.73 5.88
N TYR A 112 -11.14 -9.72 6.85
CA TYR A 112 -11.11 -10.71 7.93
C TYR A 112 -12.36 -10.60 8.82
N VAL A 113 -12.77 -9.39 9.17
CA VAL A 113 -13.99 -9.15 9.96
C VAL A 113 -15.24 -9.61 9.18
N ALA A 114 -15.32 -9.32 7.88
CA ALA A 114 -16.42 -9.76 7.03
C ALA A 114 -16.46 -11.29 6.87
N ALA A 115 -15.30 -11.93 6.67
CA ALA A 115 -15.20 -13.40 6.64
C ALA A 115 -15.67 -14.01 7.96
N ALA A 116 -15.26 -13.41 9.08
CA ALA A 116 -15.69 -13.85 10.39
C ALA A 116 -17.21 -13.71 10.59
N ALA A 117 -17.82 -12.64 10.09
CA ALA A 117 -19.26 -12.38 10.19
C ALA A 117 -20.13 -13.39 9.41
N SER A 118 -19.57 -14.06 8.40
CA SER A 118 -20.30 -14.99 7.53
C SER A 118 -20.50 -16.40 8.10
N ILE A 119 -19.87 -16.71 9.24
CA ILE A 119 -19.88 -18.05 9.84
C ILE A 119 -20.80 -18.07 11.04
N THR A 120 -21.61 -19.13 11.16
CA THR A 120 -22.52 -19.34 12.29
C THR A 120 -21.84 -20.24 13.32
N TYR A 121 -20.94 -19.68 14.13
CA TYR A 121 -20.09 -20.42 15.09
C TYR A 121 -20.89 -21.21 16.14
N LYS A 122 -21.14 -22.49 15.88
CA LYS A 122 -21.85 -23.41 16.80
C LYS A 122 -20.96 -24.55 17.27
N THR A 123 -20.05 -24.99 16.41
CA THR A 123 -19.14 -26.12 16.61
C THR A 123 -17.70 -25.66 16.54
N VAL A 124 -16.78 -26.49 17.02
CA VAL A 124 -15.34 -26.28 16.88
C VAL A 124 -14.95 -26.14 15.40
N ASP A 125 -15.51 -26.97 14.53
CA ASP A 125 -15.23 -26.94 13.09
C ASP A 125 -15.65 -25.63 12.44
N ASP A 126 -16.74 -25.01 12.91
CA ASP A 126 -17.13 -23.67 12.43
C ASP A 126 -16.03 -22.64 12.72
N TYR A 127 -15.45 -22.65 13.92
CA TYR A 127 -14.33 -21.76 14.27
C TYR A 127 -13.09 -22.04 13.42
N LEU A 128 -12.79 -23.31 13.16
CA LEU A 128 -11.63 -23.69 12.34
C LEU A 128 -11.82 -23.32 10.87
N SER A 129 -13.04 -23.41 10.36
CA SER A 129 -13.39 -23.05 8.97
C SER A 129 -13.09 -21.58 8.64
N PHE A 130 -13.11 -20.69 9.63
CA PHE A 130 -12.68 -19.30 9.45
C PHE A 130 -11.23 -19.24 8.96
N TYR A 131 -10.34 -20.02 9.57
CA TYR A 131 -8.93 -20.01 9.21
C TYR A 131 -8.69 -20.63 7.85
N ASP A 132 -9.45 -21.65 7.47
CA ASP A 132 -9.42 -22.19 6.11
C ASP A 132 -9.89 -21.15 5.08
N LYS A 133 -10.90 -20.35 5.45
CA LYS A 133 -11.45 -19.31 4.59
C LYS A 133 -10.50 -18.13 4.35
N VAL A 134 -9.65 -17.80 5.32
CA VAL A 134 -8.73 -16.64 5.21
C VAL A 134 -7.27 -17.05 4.96
N ALA A 135 -6.95 -18.35 5.00
CA ALA A 135 -5.59 -18.83 4.79
C ALA A 135 -5.03 -18.41 3.42
N SER A 136 -3.78 -17.92 3.42
CA SER A 136 -3.05 -17.58 2.22
C SER A 136 -1.54 -17.76 2.44
N PRO A 137 -0.70 -17.72 1.39
CA PRO A 137 0.76 -17.80 1.56
C PRO A 137 1.33 -16.71 2.49
N SER A 138 0.72 -15.52 2.55
CA SER A 138 1.10 -14.42 3.45
C SER A 138 0.41 -14.48 4.82
N LEU A 139 -0.65 -15.29 4.97
CA LEU A 139 -1.41 -15.50 6.19
C LEU A 139 -1.60 -17.02 6.42
N PRO A 140 -0.56 -17.75 6.88
CA PRO A 140 -0.69 -19.17 7.14
C PRO A 140 -1.67 -19.42 8.29
N ARG A 141 -2.21 -20.63 8.34
CA ARG A 141 -3.06 -21.08 9.44
C ARG A 141 -2.33 -20.88 10.80
N PRO A 142 -2.98 -20.33 11.83
CA PRO A 142 -2.34 -20.11 13.13
C PRO A 142 -1.83 -21.40 13.76
N MET A 143 -0.71 -21.31 14.49
CA MET A 143 -0.14 -22.46 15.20
C MET A 143 -1.12 -23.00 16.23
N SER A 144 -1.85 -22.12 16.92
CA SER A 144 -2.85 -22.51 17.93
C SER A 144 -4.12 -23.15 17.37
N THR A 145 -4.25 -23.35 16.05
CA THR A 145 -5.33 -24.21 15.52
C THR A 145 -5.02 -25.69 15.66
N ASP A 146 -3.75 -26.07 15.79
CA ASP A 146 -3.35 -27.44 16.15
C ASP A 146 -3.24 -27.56 17.66
N ILE A 147 -4.02 -28.50 18.21
CA ILE A 147 -4.08 -28.79 19.64
C ILE A 147 -3.16 -29.95 20.04
N SER A 148 -2.30 -30.45 19.16
CA SER A 148 -1.33 -31.48 19.50
C SER A 148 -0.42 -31.02 20.63
N ASP A 149 0.08 -31.99 21.42
CA ASP A 149 0.98 -31.71 22.53
C ASP A 149 2.34 -31.22 22.02
N GLU A 150 2.74 -31.68 20.85
CA GLU A 150 3.90 -31.23 20.08
C GLU A 150 3.81 -29.73 19.76
N THR A 151 2.70 -29.26 19.17
CA THR A 151 2.50 -27.84 18.86
C THR A 151 2.42 -27.00 20.11
N PHE A 152 1.69 -27.48 21.12
CA PHE A 152 1.54 -26.78 22.39
C PHE A 152 2.90 -26.55 23.08
N GLY A 153 3.81 -27.52 23.03
CA GLY A 153 5.18 -27.35 23.49
C GLY A 153 6.03 -26.47 22.57
N ALA A 154 5.91 -26.62 21.25
CA ALA A 154 6.66 -25.84 20.26
C ALA A 154 6.39 -24.33 20.37
N GLN A 155 5.15 -23.92 20.65
CA GLN A 155 4.79 -22.52 20.91
C GLN A 155 5.65 -21.91 22.02
N ARG A 156 5.92 -22.65 23.10
CA ARG A 156 6.72 -22.22 24.27
C ARG A 156 8.23 -22.29 24.07
N LEU A 157 8.68 -22.75 22.91
CA LEU A 157 10.05 -22.57 22.43
C LEU A 157 10.18 -21.39 21.45
N SER A 158 9.05 -20.87 20.97
CA SER A 158 8.94 -19.91 19.88
C SER A 158 8.14 -18.66 20.28
N VAL A 159 6.87 -18.58 19.87
CA VAL A 159 5.96 -17.43 20.01
C VAL A 159 5.54 -17.10 21.45
N LEU A 160 5.70 -18.05 22.37
CA LEU A 160 5.49 -17.92 23.81
C LEU A 160 6.79 -18.18 24.60
N GLY A 161 7.95 -18.12 23.96
CA GLY A 161 9.21 -18.62 24.55
C GLY A 161 9.81 -17.78 25.66
N PHE A 162 9.34 -16.56 25.89
CA PHE A 162 9.95 -15.63 26.85
C PHE A 162 9.49 -15.87 28.31
N THR A 163 8.60 -16.83 28.55
CA THR A 163 8.05 -17.19 29.87
C THR A 163 8.48 -18.56 30.36
N LEU A 164 9.04 -19.41 29.48
CA LEU A 164 9.41 -20.77 29.78
C LEU A 164 10.72 -20.82 30.58
N LYS A 165 10.63 -21.20 31.86
CA LYS A 165 11.79 -21.29 32.76
C LYS A 165 12.15 -22.74 33.07
N THR A 166 13.43 -23.02 33.30
CA THR A 166 13.88 -24.30 33.88
C THR A 166 13.35 -24.45 35.31
N ALA A 167 13.00 -25.68 35.70
CA ALA A 167 12.50 -25.99 37.03
C ALA A 167 13.16 -27.25 37.61
N THR A 168 13.17 -27.31 38.94
CA THR A 168 13.63 -28.45 39.72
C THR A 168 12.47 -29.05 40.51
N LYS A 169 12.61 -30.29 41.00
CA LYS A 169 11.58 -30.97 41.79
C LYS A 169 11.15 -30.21 43.05
N SER A 170 11.98 -29.31 43.56
CA SER A 170 11.71 -28.52 44.78
C SER A 170 10.83 -27.30 44.52
N ASP A 171 10.69 -26.86 43.27
CA ASP A 171 10.01 -25.60 42.97
C ASP A 171 8.48 -25.73 43.08
N TYR A 172 7.93 -26.89 42.70
CA TYR A 172 6.49 -27.18 42.73
C TYR A 172 6.17 -28.58 43.30
N PRO A 173 6.56 -28.87 44.56
CA PRO A 173 6.55 -30.23 45.12
C PRO A 173 5.15 -30.86 45.11
N ARG A 174 4.10 -30.04 45.31
CA ARG A 174 2.71 -30.50 45.28
C ARG A 174 2.29 -30.91 43.88
N ILE A 175 2.61 -30.14 42.84
CA ILE A 175 2.22 -30.47 41.46
C ILE A 175 2.96 -31.73 41.01
N PHE A 176 4.27 -31.79 41.25
CA PHE A 176 5.10 -32.92 40.83
C PHE A 176 4.74 -34.24 41.52
N ALA A 177 4.27 -34.20 42.77
CA ALA A 177 3.82 -35.41 43.48
C ALA A 177 2.59 -36.08 42.84
N HIS A 178 1.79 -35.34 42.06
CA HIS A 178 0.57 -35.85 41.43
C HIS A 178 0.82 -36.50 40.05
N ILE A 179 2.07 -36.53 39.57
CA ILE A 179 2.41 -37.05 38.24
C ILE A 179 3.09 -38.42 38.39
N PRO A 180 2.42 -39.54 38.04
CA PRO A 180 3.00 -40.87 38.16
C PRO A 180 4.28 -41.04 37.33
N ALA A 181 5.29 -41.73 37.88
CA ALA A 181 6.56 -41.95 37.19
C ALA A 181 6.41 -42.62 35.81
N LYS A 182 5.40 -43.48 35.62
CA LYS A 182 5.09 -44.09 34.33
C LYS A 182 4.66 -43.06 33.27
N GLN A 183 3.87 -42.05 33.67
CA GLN A 183 3.46 -40.96 32.76
C GLN A 183 4.66 -40.09 32.38
N VAL A 184 5.53 -39.77 33.36
CA VAL A 184 6.79 -39.05 33.10
C VAL A 184 7.66 -39.80 32.10
N ALA A 185 7.84 -41.12 32.28
CA ALA A 185 8.63 -41.92 31.36
C ALA A 185 8.01 -42.02 29.94
N SER A 186 6.68 -41.99 29.84
CA SER A 186 5.98 -42.04 28.55
C SER A 186 6.12 -40.72 27.76
N VAL A 187 6.02 -39.57 28.44
CA VAL A 187 6.10 -38.25 27.78
C VAL A 187 7.56 -37.84 27.56
N CYS A 188 8.42 -38.01 28.55
CA CYS A 188 9.77 -37.47 28.56
C CYS A 188 10.86 -38.47 28.15
N GLY A 189 10.52 -39.76 27.98
CA GLY A 189 11.43 -40.83 27.56
C GLY A 189 11.70 -41.88 28.65
N CYS A 190 12.13 -43.08 28.21
CA CYS A 190 12.32 -44.25 29.07
C CYS A 190 13.22 -43.95 30.29
N HIS A 191 12.81 -44.40 31.48
CA HIS A 191 13.49 -44.22 32.77
C HIS A 191 13.59 -42.77 33.31
N ALA A 192 12.88 -41.81 32.70
CA ALA A 192 12.76 -40.44 33.22
C ALA A 192 11.91 -40.38 34.50
N THR A 193 12.32 -39.50 35.43
CA THR A 193 11.54 -39.10 36.62
C THR A 193 11.70 -37.59 36.81
N VAL A 194 10.76 -36.93 37.48
CA VAL A 194 10.85 -35.47 37.75
C VAL A 194 12.18 -35.10 38.41
N ALA A 195 12.64 -35.92 39.36
CA ALA A 195 13.91 -35.70 40.05
C ALA A 195 15.13 -35.74 39.10
N LYS A 196 15.16 -36.69 38.15
CA LYS A 196 16.24 -36.79 37.16
C LYS A 196 16.18 -35.67 36.13
N LEU A 197 14.98 -35.33 35.66
CA LEU A 197 14.79 -34.26 34.67
C LEU A 197 15.24 -32.90 35.21
N GLY A 198 14.86 -32.56 36.45
CA GLY A 198 15.26 -31.31 37.09
C GLY A 198 16.77 -31.23 37.39
N GLY A 199 17.44 -32.35 37.62
CA GLY A 199 18.91 -32.39 37.79
C GLY A 199 19.69 -32.22 36.48
N ASN A 200 19.03 -32.39 35.33
CA ASN A 200 19.64 -32.34 33.99
C ASN A 200 19.19 -31.12 33.17
N ASP A 201 18.51 -30.14 33.76
CA ASP A 201 17.92 -28.98 33.06
C ASP A 201 16.92 -29.36 31.94
N LEU A 202 16.19 -30.48 32.11
CA LEU A 202 15.21 -30.99 31.13
C LEU A 202 13.75 -30.75 31.53
N LEU A 203 13.50 -30.14 32.69
CA LEU A 203 12.17 -29.84 33.21
C LEU A 203 11.93 -28.32 33.12
N PHE A 204 10.76 -27.94 32.60
CA PHE A 204 10.41 -26.55 32.34
C PHE A 204 9.01 -26.21 32.88
N VAL A 205 8.79 -24.94 33.22
CA VAL A 205 7.52 -24.45 33.75
C VAL A 205 7.15 -23.11 33.10
N SER A 206 5.86 -22.95 32.79
CA SER A 206 5.21 -21.66 32.58
C SER A 206 4.29 -21.40 33.78
N ASP A 207 4.62 -20.40 34.60
CA ASP A 207 3.92 -20.14 35.87
C ASP A 207 3.09 -18.86 35.81
N PHE A 208 1.77 -19.04 35.74
CA PHE A 208 0.79 -17.97 35.81
C PHE A 208 -0.18 -18.15 36.99
N GLY A 209 0.24 -18.84 38.05
CA GLY A 209 -0.64 -19.21 39.17
C GLY A 209 -1.25 -18.01 39.92
N HIS A 210 -0.65 -16.82 39.82
CA HIS A 210 -1.07 -15.61 40.53
C HIS A 210 -1.82 -14.59 39.66
N PHE A 211 -2.13 -14.92 38.40
CA PHE A 211 -2.68 -13.95 37.44
C PHE A 211 -4.20 -13.90 37.37
N GLY A 212 -4.91 -14.92 37.87
CA GLY A 212 -6.39 -14.93 37.90
C GLY A 212 -7.02 -13.78 38.70
N LYS A 213 -6.25 -13.12 39.58
CA LYS A 213 -6.71 -11.95 40.36
C LYS A 213 -6.88 -10.65 39.54
N TRP A 214 -6.39 -10.62 38.29
CA TRP A 214 -6.47 -9.45 37.43
C TRP A 214 -7.67 -9.45 36.50
N VAL A 215 -8.53 -10.48 36.55
CA VAL A 215 -9.79 -10.51 35.79
C VAL A 215 -10.63 -9.27 36.11
N ASP A 216 -11.34 -8.72 35.12
CA ASP A 216 -12.25 -7.60 35.34
C ASP A 216 -13.39 -8.03 36.28
N ASP A 217 -13.57 -7.30 37.38
CA ASP A 217 -14.56 -7.64 38.40
C ASP A 217 -15.99 -7.51 37.87
N LYS A 218 -16.25 -6.62 36.90
CA LYS A 218 -17.58 -6.39 36.32
C LYS A 218 -18.03 -7.54 35.42
N GLU A 219 -17.08 -8.15 34.71
CA GLU A 219 -17.34 -9.17 33.68
C GLU A 219 -16.96 -10.58 34.12
N ARG A 220 -16.59 -10.77 35.39
CA ARG A 220 -16.15 -12.08 35.92
C ARG A 220 -17.20 -13.18 35.80
N ALA A 221 -18.48 -12.80 35.69
CA ALA A 221 -19.60 -13.72 35.47
C ALA A 221 -19.76 -14.16 34.00
N THR A 222 -19.21 -13.41 33.05
CA THR A 222 -19.39 -13.62 31.60
C THR A 222 -18.13 -14.17 30.93
N LYS A 223 -16.94 -13.77 31.41
CA LYS A 223 -15.65 -14.26 30.94
C LYS A 223 -14.61 -14.22 32.05
N TYR A 224 -13.70 -15.19 32.09
CA TYR A 224 -12.64 -15.22 33.10
C TYR A 224 -11.41 -16.00 32.63
N VAL A 225 -10.30 -15.87 33.36
CA VAL A 225 -9.13 -16.76 33.25
C VAL A 225 -8.74 -17.27 34.64
N PRO A 226 -8.31 -18.53 34.77
CA PRO A 226 -7.79 -19.06 36.03
C PRO A 226 -6.31 -18.69 36.22
N GLY A 227 -5.82 -18.81 37.46
CA GLY A 227 -4.40 -19.05 37.67
C GLY A 227 -4.03 -20.45 37.20
N ALA A 228 -2.98 -20.57 36.38
CA ALA A 228 -2.56 -21.86 35.82
C ALA A 228 -1.03 -22.01 35.83
N ILE A 229 -0.57 -23.26 36.00
CA ILE A 229 0.85 -23.62 35.96
C ILE A 229 1.02 -24.80 35.01
N GLY A 230 1.75 -24.59 33.92
CA GLY A 230 2.11 -25.63 32.96
C GLY A 230 3.48 -26.22 33.24
N VAL A 231 3.57 -27.55 33.28
CA VAL A 231 4.82 -28.30 33.44
C VAL A 231 5.15 -29.01 32.13
N PHE A 232 6.38 -28.88 31.68
CA PHE A 232 6.87 -29.42 30.41
C PHE A 232 8.19 -30.15 30.60
N CYS A 233 8.51 -31.07 29.70
CA CYS A 233 9.83 -31.68 29.65
C CYS A 233 10.37 -31.72 28.23
N LEU A 234 11.70 -31.63 28.11
CA LEU A 234 12.37 -31.83 26.83
C LEU A 234 12.59 -33.33 26.62
N ASN A 235 11.84 -33.91 25.68
CA ASN A 235 12.07 -35.28 25.23
C ASN A 235 13.24 -35.29 24.24
N GLU A 236 14.42 -35.71 24.70
CA GLU A 236 15.65 -35.66 23.91
C GLU A 236 15.61 -36.60 22.69
N LYS A 237 14.90 -37.73 22.77
CA LYS A 237 14.76 -38.67 21.65
C LYS A 237 13.93 -38.08 20.52
N LYS A 238 12.83 -37.40 20.86
CA LYS A 238 11.97 -36.71 19.90
C LYS A 238 12.50 -35.32 19.52
N ASN A 239 13.45 -34.78 20.29
CA ASN A 239 13.92 -33.40 20.20
C ASN A 239 12.75 -32.38 20.26
N GLN A 240 11.80 -32.62 21.17
CA GLN A 240 10.57 -31.85 21.34
C GLN A 240 10.36 -31.48 22.81
N LEU A 241 9.83 -30.28 23.05
CA LEU A 241 9.27 -29.94 24.37
C LEU A 241 7.84 -30.47 24.40
N LEU A 242 7.49 -31.27 25.41
CA LEU A 242 6.15 -31.86 25.55
C LEU A 242 5.53 -31.49 26.90
N PRO A 243 4.21 -31.19 26.95
CA PRO A 243 3.50 -30.93 28.19
C PRO A 243 3.38 -32.21 29.02
N LEU A 244 3.67 -32.09 30.31
CA LEU A 244 3.59 -33.16 31.29
C LEU A 244 2.35 -33.03 32.18
N ALA A 245 2.05 -31.80 32.62
CA ALA A 245 0.86 -31.52 33.42
C ALA A 245 0.46 -30.04 33.35
N ILE A 246 -0.82 -29.76 33.58
CA ILE A 246 -1.35 -28.41 33.80
C ILE A 246 -2.13 -28.40 35.11
N HIS A 247 -1.70 -27.56 36.04
CA HIS A 247 -2.37 -27.34 37.31
C HIS A 247 -3.21 -26.06 37.25
N ILE A 248 -4.51 -26.17 37.53
CA ILE A 248 -5.44 -25.05 37.64
C ILE A 248 -5.56 -24.67 39.12
N VAL A 249 -5.09 -23.47 39.47
CA VAL A 249 -5.03 -23.01 40.87
C VAL A 249 -6.42 -22.86 41.47
N ASP A 250 -7.36 -22.33 40.69
CA ASP A 250 -8.72 -22.02 41.12
C ASP A 250 -9.51 -23.27 41.54
N THR A 251 -9.41 -24.36 40.75
CA THR A 251 -10.10 -25.63 41.02
C THR A 251 -9.24 -26.63 41.79
N LYS A 252 -7.94 -26.35 41.93
CA LYS A 252 -6.91 -27.22 42.53
C LYS A 252 -6.71 -28.55 41.79
N LEU A 253 -7.19 -28.65 40.56
CA LEU A 253 -7.06 -29.86 39.74
C LEU A 253 -5.77 -29.84 38.92
N THR A 254 -5.18 -31.02 38.76
CA THR A 254 -4.03 -31.25 37.87
C THR A 254 -4.44 -32.20 36.75
N TYR A 255 -4.30 -31.73 35.51
CA TYR A 255 -4.56 -32.48 34.30
C TYR A 255 -3.25 -32.91 33.63
N THR A 256 -3.29 -34.03 32.92
CA THR A 256 -2.17 -34.67 32.21
C THR A 256 -2.62 -35.11 30.82
N PRO A 257 -1.70 -35.40 29.88
CA PRO A 257 -2.05 -35.99 28.58
C PRO A 257 -2.78 -37.34 28.63
N PHE A 258 -2.90 -37.96 29.81
CA PHE A 258 -3.56 -39.24 30.04
C PHE A 258 -4.98 -39.10 30.60
N ASP A 259 -5.40 -37.86 30.91
CA ASP A 259 -6.81 -37.58 31.18
C ASP A 259 -7.61 -37.59 29.87
N ARG A 260 -8.94 -37.47 29.96
CA ARG A 260 -9.78 -37.45 28.76
C ARG A 260 -9.36 -36.33 27.81
N GLN A 261 -9.44 -36.58 26.50
CA GLN A 261 -8.94 -35.66 25.47
C GLN A 261 -9.60 -34.27 25.52
N ASP A 262 -10.90 -34.23 25.83
CA ASP A 262 -11.68 -33.00 25.99
C ASP A 262 -11.25 -32.21 27.24
N GLU A 263 -11.09 -32.87 28.39
CA GLU A 263 -10.57 -32.26 29.62
C GLU A 263 -9.12 -31.75 29.46
N TRP A 264 -8.27 -32.52 28.79
CA TRP A 264 -6.88 -32.14 28.54
C TRP A 264 -6.79 -30.92 27.61
N THR A 265 -7.60 -30.89 26.55
CA THR A 265 -7.71 -29.73 25.66
C THR A 265 -8.19 -28.49 26.42
N LEU A 266 -9.21 -28.62 27.28
CA LEU A 266 -9.69 -27.50 28.10
C LEU A 266 -8.62 -26.98 29.09
N ALA A 267 -7.81 -27.85 29.68
CA ALA A 267 -6.69 -27.43 30.51
C ALA A 267 -5.63 -26.65 29.72
N LYS A 268 -5.36 -27.05 28.47
CA LYS A 268 -4.48 -26.31 27.54
C LYS A 268 -5.05 -24.94 27.19
N MET A 269 -6.35 -24.84 26.91
CA MET A 269 -7.06 -23.58 26.68
C MET A 269 -6.93 -22.63 27.89
N ALA A 270 -7.08 -23.16 29.11
CA ALA A 270 -6.97 -22.39 30.34
C ALA A 270 -5.58 -21.78 30.57
N LEU A 271 -4.52 -22.56 30.34
CA LEU A 271 -3.14 -22.07 30.44
C LEU A 271 -2.85 -21.01 29.38
N GLN A 272 -3.27 -21.24 28.13
CA GLN A 272 -3.10 -20.25 27.07
C GLN A 272 -3.84 -18.95 27.36
N ALA A 273 -5.09 -19.01 27.83
CA ALA A 273 -5.87 -17.80 28.08
C ALA A 273 -5.19 -16.86 29.10
N VAL A 274 -4.64 -17.39 30.20
CA VAL A 274 -3.91 -16.56 31.18
C VAL A 274 -2.55 -16.07 30.66
N GLU A 275 -1.84 -16.92 29.91
CA GLU A 275 -0.55 -16.58 29.29
C GLU A 275 -0.69 -15.45 28.25
N LEU A 276 -1.78 -15.44 27.48
CA LEU A 276 -2.11 -14.39 26.51
C LEU A 276 -2.43 -13.06 27.18
N ASN A 277 -3.20 -13.06 28.27
CA ASN A 277 -3.44 -11.82 29.04
C ASN A 277 -2.12 -11.27 29.59
N PHE A 278 -1.27 -12.13 30.16
CA PHE A 278 0.05 -11.71 30.60
C PHE A 278 0.86 -11.11 29.44
N GLN A 279 1.05 -11.84 28.34
CA GLN A 279 1.86 -11.39 27.20
C GLN A 279 1.38 -10.06 26.63
N GLN A 280 0.07 -9.93 26.40
CA GLN A 280 -0.49 -8.73 25.77
C GLN A 280 -0.49 -7.52 26.71
N ILE A 281 -0.54 -7.68 28.03
CA ILE A 281 -0.44 -6.50 28.93
C ILE A 281 1.02 -6.21 29.32
N TRP A 282 1.84 -7.25 29.44
CA TRP A 282 3.27 -7.13 29.70
C TRP A 282 4.01 -6.42 28.55
N HIS A 283 3.73 -6.75 27.28
CA HIS A 283 4.38 -6.07 26.16
C HIS A 283 4.09 -4.57 26.20
N PHE A 284 2.86 -4.18 26.50
CA PHE A 284 2.47 -2.77 26.55
C PHE A 284 3.25 -2.02 27.65
N ALA A 285 3.36 -2.62 28.84
CA ALA A 285 4.12 -2.04 29.94
C ALA A 285 5.63 -1.95 29.65
N GLU A 286 6.23 -3.03 29.16
CA GLU A 286 7.68 -3.14 28.99
C GLU A 286 8.22 -2.41 27.75
N THR A 287 7.42 -2.30 26.68
CA THR A 287 7.88 -1.74 25.41
C THR A 287 7.40 -0.31 25.20
N HIS A 288 6.09 -0.06 25.21
CA HIS A 288 5.50 1.26 24.94
C HIS A 288 5.59 2.19 26.15
N ALA A 289 5.07 1.75 27.28
CA ALA A 289 4.92 2.62 28.46
C ALA A 289 6.27 2.94 29.14
N THR A 290 7.30 2.12 28.93
CA THR A 290 8.65 2.35 29.49
C THR A 290 9.45 3.38 28.68
N THR A 291 9.32 3.43 27.35
CA THR A 291 10.12 4.33 26.49
C THR A 291 9.64 5.76 26.52
N SER A 292 8.33 5.98 26.69
CA SER A 292 7.68 7.29 26.71
C SER A 292 8.35 8.30 27.67
N PRO A 293 8.55 8.00 28.97
CA PRO A 293 9.23 8.94 29.87
C PRO A 293 10.73 9.10 29.60
N ILE A 294 11.41 8.06 29.11
CA ILE A 294 12.83 8.11 28.74
C ILE A 294 13.04 9.04 27.53
N ARG A 295 12.13 8.97 26.55
CA ARG A 295 12.13 9.81 25.35
C ARG A 295 11.96 11.28 25.72
N VAL A 296 11.09 11.59 26.68
CA VAL A 296 10.91 12.96 27.18
C VAL A 296 12.20 13.49 27.78
N GLU A 297 12.84 12.75 28.69
CA GLU A 297 14.11 13.22 29.28
C GLU A 297 15.24 13.30 28.24
N LEU A 298 15.25 12.46 27.22
CA LEU A 298 16.18 12.57 26.10
C LEU A 298 16.01 13.91 25.36
N MET A 299 14.78 14.29 24.99
CA MET A 299 14.50 15.56 24.31
C MET A 299 14.82 16.79 25.18
N ARG A 300 14.61 16.68 26.49
CA ARG A 300 14.84 17.77 27.45
C ARG A 300 16.32 18.05 27.71
N ASN A 301 17.19 17.07 27.49
CA ASN A 301 18.59 17.14 27.93
C ASN A 301 19.61 17.05 26.78
N THR A 302 19.17 16.78 25.55
CA THR A 302 20.06 16.62 24.39
C THR A 302 19.54 17.39 23.18
N ALA A 303 20.43 17.98 22.39
CA ALA A 303 20.02 18.68 21.17
C ALA A 303 19.46 17.69 20.13
N PRO A 304 18.55 18.09 19.22
CA PRO A 304 18.10 17.24 18.12
C PRO A 304 19.23 16.71 17.22
N SER A 305 20.33 17.46 17.09
CA SER A 305 21.55 17.05 16.37
C SER A 305 22.45 16.10 17.18
N HIS A 306 22.14 15.84 18.45
CA HIS A 306 22.90 14.88 19.25
C HIS A 306 22.73 13.45 18.68
N PRO A 307 23.80 12.70 18.42
CA PRO A 307 23.72 11.41 17.73
C PRO A 307 22.90 10.36 18.48
N VAL A 308 22.90 10.36 19.82
CA VAL A 308 22.03 9.49 20.64
C VAL A 308 20.56 9.91 20.53
N ASN A 309 20.28 11.22 20.47
CA ASN A 309 18.93 11.74 20.34
C ASN A 309 18.33 11.35 18.98
N ALA A 310 19.04 11.65 17.90
CA ALA A 310 18.64 11.29 16.55
C ALA A 310 18.35 9.78 16.42
N LEU A 311 19.26 8.93 16.93
CA LEU A 311 19.11 7.48 16.87
C LEU A 311 17.89 6.97 17.65
N LEU A 312 17.70 7.40 18.90
CA LEU A 312 16.60 6.91 19.73
C LEU A 312 15.24 7.51 19.32
N GLN A 313 15.17 8.78 18.93
CA GLN A 313 13.94 9.38 18.38
C GLN A 313 13.47 8.65 17.11
N HIS A 314 14.42 8.20 16.28
CA HIS A 314 14.08 7.39 15.11
C HIS A 314 13.42 6.05 15.48
N HIS A 315 13.84 5.42 16.59
CA HIS A 315 13.30 4.14 17.05
C HIS A 315 12.05 4.27 17.91
N PHE A 316 11.86 5.40 18.60
CA PHE A 316 10.65 5.68 19.39
C PHE A 316 9.55 6.38 18.58
N LYS A 317 9.74 6.52 17.26
CA LYS A 317 8.71 7.07 16.37
C LYS A 317 7.42 6.26 16.54
N VAL A 318 6.30 6.95 16.59
CA VAL A 318 4.92 6.45 16.77
C VAL A 318 4.51 5.97 18.17
N ASP A 319 5.43 5.76 19.12
CA ASP A 319 5.10 5.28 20.46
C ASP A 319 4.12 6.23 21.20
N SER A 320 4.29 7.56 21.05
CA SER A 320 3.44 8.53 21.75
C SER A 320 2.02 8.53 21.20
N ALA A 321 1.85 8.42 19.89
CA ALA A 321 0.52 8.29 19.28
C ALA A 321 -0.14 6.94 19.62
N LEU A 322 0.62 5.85 19.68
CA LEU A 322 0.12 4.53 20.07
C LEU A 322 -0.40 4.51 21.51
N GLU A 323 0.31 5.14 22.44
CA GLU A 323 -0.10 5.20 23.84
C GLU A 323 -1.42 5.98 24.02
N VAL A 324 -1.54 7.14 23.36
CA VAL A 324 -2.79 7.93 23.35
C VAL A 324 -3.92 7.14 22.71
N ALA A 325 -3.70 6.53 21.54
CA ALA A 325 -4.70 5.71 20.88
C ALA A 325 -5.12 4.50 21.74
N ALA A 326 -4.19 3.84 22.41
CA ALA A 326 -4.45 2.71 23.28
C ALA A 326 -5.35 3.11 24.47
N SER A 327 -5.11 4.28 25.07
CA SER A 327 -5.94 4.78 26.18
C SER A 327 -7.42 4.96 25.79
N MET A 328 -7.69 5.27 24.52
CA MET A 328 -9.04 5.55 24.02
C MET A 328 -9.70 4.32 23.41
N THR A 329 -8.92 3.44 22.77
CA THR A 329 -9.45 2.38 21.89
C THR A 329 -9.21 0.96 22.39
N LEU A 330 -8.30 0.79 23.34
CA LEU A 330 -7.97 -0.51 23.95
C LEU A 330 -8.29 -0.51 25.45
N PHE A 331 -7.87 0.50 26.20
CA PHE A 331 -7.95 0.49 27.66
C PHE A 331 -9.07 1.39 28.20
N ASN A 332 -10.26 1.28 27.61
CA ASN A 332 -11.47 1.96 28.08
C ASN A 332 -12.67 1.00 28.05
N SER A 333 -13.76 1.37 28.71
CA SER A 333 -14.99 0.57 28.69
C SER A 333 -15.56 0.47 27.29
N SER A 334 -16.24 -0.64 27.01
CA SER A 334 -16.87 -0.92 25.72
C SER A 334 -15.89 -1.04 24.53
N THR A 335 -14.61 -1.25 24.79
CA THR A 335 -13.58 -1.50 23.76
C THR A 335 -13.38 -3.00 23.52
N ALA A 336 -12.65 -3.37 22.46
CA ALA A 336 -12.43 -4.78 22.14
C ALA A 336 -11.66 -5.52 23.25
N VAL A 337 -10.61 -4.92 23.84
CA VAL A 337 -9.90 -5.52 25.01
C VAL A 337 -10.87 -5.69 26.16
N ASP A 338 -11.69 -4.67 26.44
CA ASP A 338 -12.70 -4.72 27.49
C ASP A 338 -13.73 -5.82 27.24
N HIS A 339 -14.06 -6.16 26.00
CA HIS A 339 -15.07 -7.17 25.67
C HIS A 339 -14.52 -8.59 25.51
N VAL A 340 -13.32 -8.77 24.97
CA VAL A 340 -12.82 -10.10 24.57
C VAL A 340 -11.71 -10.66 25.46
N MET A 341 -10.99 -9.82 26.21
CA MET A 341 -9.93 -10.26 27.12
C MET A 341 -10.46 -10.38 28.56
N ALA A 342 -9.99 -11.37 29.31
CA ALA A 342 -10.45 -11.59 30.67
C ALA A 342 -9.97 -10.53 31.67
N PHE A 343 -8.79 -9.93 31.47
CA PHE A 343 -8.37 -8.79 32.28
C PHE A 343 -9.28 -7.56 32.05
N GLY A 344 -9.97 -7.48 30.91
CA GLY A 344 -10.75 -6.31 30.52
C GLY A 344 -9.93 -5.02 30.53
N ALA A 345 -10.58 -3.87 30.49
CA ALA A 345 -9.88 -2.60 30.58
C ALA A 345 -9.33 -2.36 32.01
N THR A 346 -10.15 -2.58 33.04
CA THR A 346 -9.80 -2.23 34.41
C THR A 346 -8.72 -3.14 35.01
N GLY A 347 -8.81 -4.45 34.78
CA GLY A 347 -7.81 -5.41 35.21
C GLY A 347 -6.46 -5.22 34.53
N SER A 348 -6.47 -4.88 33.24
CA SER A 348 -5.25 -4.52 32.51
C SER A 348 -4.55 -3.32 33.14
N MET A 349 -5.29 -2.24 33.45
CA MET A 349 -4.72 -1.06 34.09
C MET A 349 -4.21 -1.33 35.51
N ARG A 350 -4.92 -2.14 36.30
CA ARG A 350 -4.44 -2.58 37.62
C ARG A 350 -3.13 -3.36 37.51
N TYR A 351 -3.01 -4.23 36.51
CA TYR A 351 -1.79 -5.00 36.29
C TYR A 351 -0.63 -4.12 35.80
N ILE A 352 -0.86 -3.19 34.86
CA ILE A 352 0.16 -2.23 34.42
C ILE A 352 0.66 -1.39 35.60
N ASN A 353 -0.23 -0.84 36.41
CA ASN A 353 0.14 -0.10 37.61
C ASN A 353 0.94 -0.97 38.60
N HIS A 354 0.59 -2.26 38.72
CA HIS A 354 1.37 -3.20 39.53
C HIS A 354 2.81 -3.36 39.01
N VAL A 355 3.00 -3.51 37.69
CA VAL A 355 4.33 -3.61 37.06
C VAL A 355 5.17 -2.38 37.39
N PHE A 356 4.63 -1.18 37.22
CA PHE A 356 5.35 0.07 37.54
C PHE A 356 5.61 0.24 39.03
N SER A 357 4.67 -0.15 39.90
CA SER A 357 4.88 -0.09 41.36
C SER A 357 6.07 -0.93 41.84
N ARG A 358 6.46 -1.96 41.07
CA ARG A 358 7.59 -2.85 41.36
C ARG A 358 8.94 -2.34 40.82
N ARG A 359 8.95 -1.16 40.20
CA ARG A 359 10.06 -0.57 39.44
C ARG A 359 10.55 -1.47 38.31
N LEU A 360 10.14 -1.17 37.08
CA LEU A 360 10.61 -1.90 35.91
C LEU A 360 12.12 -1.65 35.73
N SER A 361 12.92 -2.73 35.71
CA SER A 361 14.38 -2.66 35.70
C SER A 361 14.94 -2.72 34.28
N LEU A 362 15.80 -1.75 33.94
CA LEU A 362 16.59 -1.75 32.71
C LEU A 362 17.90 -2.55 32.84
N ALA A 363 18.17 -3.20 33.97
CA ALA A 363 19.28 -4.14 34.11
C ALA A 363 19.03 -5.44 33.31
N HIS A 364 17.76 -5.74 33.02
CA HIS A 364 17.32 -6.94 32.33
C HIS A 364 17.38 -6.80 30.80
N ASP A 365 18.59 -6.62 30.25
CA ASP A 365 18.78 -6.73 28.81
C ASP A 365 18.59 -8.18 28.33
N PHE A 366 18.49 -8.38 27.00
CA PHE A 366 18.18 -9.70 26.44
C PHE A 366 19.10 -10.82 26.96
N PRO A 367 20.44 -10.67 27.03
CA PRO A 367 21.30 -11.66 27.69
C PRO A 367 20.92 -11.99 29.14
N ALA A 368 20.62 -10.97 29.95
CA ALA A 368 20.19 -11.16 31.33
C ALA A 368 18.83 -11.86 31.42
N ASP A 369 17.89 -11.53 30.54
CA ASP A 369 16.59 -12.20 30.42
C ASP A 369 16.76 -13.68 30.10
N ILE A 370 17.57 -14.03 29.11
CA ILE A 370 17.83 -15.43 28.75
C ILE A 370 18.47 -16.21 29.90
N LYS A 371 19.39 -15.60 30.65
CA LYS A 371 19.98 -16.22 31.84
C LYS A 371 18.95 -16.47 32.94
N ARG A 372 17.95 -15.59 33.09
CA ARG A 372 16.87 -15.74 34.07
C ARG A 372 15.92 -16.89 33.74
N LEU A 373 15.75 -17.23 32.45
CA LEU A 373 14.97 -18.39 32.02
C LEU A 373 15.66 -19.72 32.38
N GLY A 374 16.99 -19.75 32.50
CA GLY A 374 17.72 -20.91 32.99
C GLY A 374 19.21 -20.91 32.61
N SER A 375 19.99 -21.76 33.29
CA SER A 375 21.43 -21.98 33.04
C SER A 375 21.71 -22.57 31.67
N ARG A 376 20.80 -23.40 31.15
CA ARG A 376 20.98 -24.14 29.89
C ARG A 376 19.65 -24.33 29.16
N LEU A 377 19.26 -23.35 28.35
CA LEU A 377 18.11 -23.50 27.45
C LEU A 377 18.45 -24.45 26.28
N PRO A 378 17.47 -25.23 25.78
CA PRO A 378 17.71 -26.15 24.68
C PRO A 378 17.98 -25.42 23.37
N LYS A 379 18.79 -26.00 22.48
CA LYS A 379 19.15 -25.38 21.17
C LYS A 379 17.94 -25.15 20.26
N ILE A 380 16.86 -25.87 20.48
CA ILE A 380 15.58 -25.72 19.79
C ILE A 380 14.73 -24.55 20.32
N HIS A 381 15.17 -23.86 21.37
CA HIS A 381 14.52 -22.66 21.88
C HIS A 381 14.75 -21.47 20.93
N LYS A 382 13.82 -21.30 19.99
CA LYS A 382 13.90 -20.36 18.87
C LYS A 382 13.95 -18.90 19.31
N TYR A 383 13.18 -18.49 20.32
CA TYR A 383 13.26 -17.13 20.88
C TYR A 383 14.68 -16.79 21.38
N ALA A 384 15.26 -17.65 22.22
CA ALA A 384 16.62 -17.46 22.74
C ALA A 384 17.67 -17.49 21.62
N ARG A 385 17.58 -18.47 20.71
CA ARG A 385 18.52 -18.66 19.59
C ARG A 385 18.54 -17.46 18.63
N TYR A 386 17.37 -17.06 18.13
CA TYR A 386 17.26 -16.01 17.11
C TYR A 386 17.34 -14.62 17.71
N GLY A 387 16.77 -14.40 18.91
CA GLY A 387 16.98 -13.17 19.67
C GLY A 387 18.47 -12.90 19.92
N SER A 388 19.26 -13.93 20.24
CA SER A 388 20.72 -13.79 20.44
C SER A 388 21.47 -13.38 19.16
N LEU A 389 20.99 -13.74 17.97
CA LEU A 389 21.59 -13.30 16.72
C LEU A 389 21.31 -11.80 16.50
N HIS A 390 20.05 -11.40 16.67
CA HIS A 390 19.62 -10.02 16.48
C HIS A 390 20.26 -9.09 17.50
N TYR A 391 20.28 -9.47 18.78
CA TYR A 391 20.89 -8.68 19.85
C TYR A 391 22.38 -8.44 19.59
N ARG A 392 23.13 -9.47 19.20
CA ARG A 392 24.57 -9.31 18.88
C ARG A 392 24.81 -8.41 17.68
N ALA A 393 23.99 -8.52 16.63
CA ALA A 393 24.11 -7.66 15.45
C ALA A 393 23.75 -6.21 15.77
N LEU A 394 22.66 -5.99 16.51
CA LEU A 394 22.24 -4.67 16.97
C LEU A 394 23.30 -4.04 17.87
N ARG A 395 23.82 -4.77 18.85
CA ARG A 395 24.88 -4.28 19.75
C ARG A 395 26.14 -3.88 19.01
N ALA A 396 26.53 -4.67 18.00
CA ALA A 396 27.67 -4.33 17.15
C ALA A 396 27.41 -3.05 16.35
N PHE A 397 26.22 -2.91 15.77
CA PHE A 397 25.83 -1.70 15.04
C PHE A 397 25.82 -0.46 15.95
N VAL A 398 25.17 -0.53 17.12
CA VAL A 398 25.10 0.60 18.07
C VAL A 398 26.51 1.02 18.50
N ARG A 399 27.38 0.04 18.82
CA ARG A 399 28.78 0.32 19.13
C ARG A 399 29.49 1.04 17.99
N ASP A 400 29.36 0.52 16.77
CA ASP A 400 30.06 1.05 15.60
C ASP A 400 29.52 2.45 15.22
N TYR A 401 28.22 2.69 15.42
CA TYR A 401 27.57 4.00 15.28
C TYR A 401 28.10 4.99 16.31
N LEU A 402 28.10 4.63 17.60
CA LEU A 402 28.56 5.54 18.65
C LEU A 402 30.05 5.87 18.52
N ARG A 403 30.88 4.92 18.04
CA ARG A 403 32.31 5.15 17.78
C ARG A 403 32.62 6.19 16.71
N VAL A 404 31.65 6.54 15.87
CA VAL A 404 31.81 7.64 14.92
C VAL A 404 31.86 8.98 15.66
N TYR A 405 31.18 9.08 16.80
CA TYR A 405 31.06 10.34 17.56
C TYR A 405 31.92 10.33 18.83
N TYR A 406 32.10 9.17 19.47
CA TYR A 406 32.86 8.98 20.71
C TYR A 406 34.10 8.11 20.48
N ASP A 407 35.29 8.70 20.57
CA ASP A 407 36.55 8.01 20.28
C ASP A 407 37.04 7.17 21.47
N CYS A 408 36.70 7.58 22.69
CA CYS A 408 37.11 6.94 23.94
C CYS A 408 36.12 7.21 25.09
N ASP A 409 36.33 6.55 26.22
CA ASP A 409 35.47 6.71 27.40
C ASP A 409 35.51 8.14 27.97
N GLU A 410 36.64 8.86 27.82
CA GLU A 410 36.75 10.28 28.20
C GLU A 410 35.76 11.15 27.42
N SER A 411 35.56 10.87 26.12
CA SER A 411 34.60 11.62 25.30
C SER A 411 33.14 11.40 25.71
N VAL A 412 32.83 10.24 26.30
CA VAL A 412 31.52 9.94 26.88
C VAL A 412 31.35 10.66 28.23
N ARG A 413 32.37 10.61 29.09
CA ARG A 413 32.39 11.32 30.38
C ARG A 413 32.30 12.84 30.22
N GLY A 414 32.93 13.38 29.17
CA GLY A 414 32.94 14.81 28.86
C GLY A 414 31.67 15.35 28.19
N ASP A 415 30.75 14.49 27.76
CA ASP A 415 29.52 14.90 27.09
C ASP A 415 28.45 15.36 28.08
N GLN A 416 28.36 16.66 28.31
CA GLN A 416 27.46 17.24 29.31
C GLN A 416 25.97 17.01 29.01
N GLU A 417 25.57 16.93 27.73
CA GLU A 417 24.17 16.64 27.35
C GLU A 417 23.83 15.20 27.71
N LEU A 418 24.72 14.26 27.39
CA LEU A 418 24.55 12.86 27.71
C LEU A 418 24.50 12.61 29.23
N GLN A 419 25.38 13.26 30.00
CA GLN A 419 25.38 13.14 31.46
C GLN A 419 24.12 13.76 32.10
N ALA A 420 23.62 14.87 31.56
CA ALA A 420 22.36 15.48 32.01
C ALA A 420 21.17 14.54 31.75
N TRP A 421 21.12 13.91 30.58
CA TRP A 421 20.10 12.90 30.25
C TRP A 421 20.15 11.70 31.20
N ALA A 422 21.35 11.21 31.55
CA ALA A 422 21.55 10.11 32.49
C ALA A 422 20.95 10.42 33.86
N LYS A 423 21.35 11.56 34.44
CA LYS A 423 20.88 12.02 35.74
C LYS A 423 19.35 12.22 35.76
N ALA A 424 18.79 12.85 34.73
CA ALA A 424 17.35 13.07 34.63
C ALA A 424 16.58 11.74 34.56
N SER A 425 17.02 10.83 33.69
CA SER A 425 16.35 9.54 33.47
C SER A 425 16.45 8.59 34.66
N ALA A 426 17.55 8.63 35.43
CA ALA A 426 17.70 7.87 36.67
C ALA A 426 16.68 8.26 37.76
N THR A 427 16.11 9.46 37.68
CA THR A 427 15.10 9.96 38.62
C THR A 427 13.66 9.72 38.18
N ILE A 428 13.43 9.11 37.01
CA ILE A 428 12.07 8.76 36.55
C ILE A 428 11.43 7.80 37.56
N PRO A 429 10.30 8.16 38.18
CA PRO A 429 9.62 7.27 39.12
C PRO A 429 9.22 5.96 38.44
N HIS A 430 9.25 4.86 39.19
CA HIS A 430 8.87 3.52 38.70
C HIS A 430 9.78 2.90 37.63
N LEU A 431 10.87 3.57 37.26
CA LEU A 431 11.97 3.00 36.48
C LEU A 431 13.13 2.66 37.41
N ALA A 432 13.78 1.51 37.24
CA ALA A 432 14.98 1.11 37.98
C ALA A 432 16.17 0.88 37.03
N ASP A 433 17.36 1.06 37.56
CA ASP A 433 18.63 0.72 36.90
C ASP A 433 18.91 1.48 35.59
N PHE A 434 18.33 2.67 35.45
CA PHE A 434 18.85 3.66 34.51
C PHE A 434 20.11 4.29 35.13
N PRO A 435 21.26 4.33 34.43
CA PRO A 435 22.50 4.83 35.01
C PRO A 435 22.41 6.33 35.35
N GLU A 436 22.91 6.72 36.53
CA GLU A 436 22.96 8.14 36.96
C GLU A 436 23.99 8.95 36.17
N LYS A 437 24.98 8.29 35.57
CA LYS A 437 26.03 8.83 34.72
C LYS A 437 26.57 7.73 33.82
N PHE A 438 27.07 8.08 32.64
CA PHE A 438 27.75 7.14 31.75
C PHE A 438 29.27 7.26 31.91
N GLU A 439 29.92 6.18 32.34
CA GLU A 439 31.37 6.17 32.57
C GLU A 439 32.18 5.65 31.38
N SER A 440 31.52 4.92 30.47
CA SER A 440 32.16 4.29 29.32
C SER A 440 31.25 4.16 28.11
N LEU A 441 31.87 4.06 26.93
CA LEU A 441 31.20 3.75 25.68
C LEU A 441 30.54 2.36 25.73
N HIS A 442 31.08 1.43 26.52
CA HIS A 442 30.50 0.11 26.72
C HIS A 442 29.11 0.19 27.37
N GLU A 443 29.00 0.98 28.44
CA GLU A 443 27.76 1.18 29.18
C GLU A 443 26.70 1.86 28.32
N LEU A 444 27.07 2.95 27.63
CA LEU A 444 26.19 3.64 26.69
C LEU A 444 25.71 2.70 25.57
N THR A 445 26.63 1.93 24.98
CA THR A 445 26.30 0.94 23.95
C THR A 445 25.29 -0.07 24.47
N ARG A 446 25.48 -0.60 25.68
CA ARG A 446 24.57 -1.59 26.28
C ARG A 446 23.17 -1.02 26.42
N LEU A 447 23.02 0.16 27.03
CA LEU A 447 21.70 0.77 27.27
C LEU A 447 20.99 1.11 25.97
N VAL A 448 21.66 1.78 25.03
CA VAL A 448 21.07 2.14 23.72
C VAL A 448 20.67 0.89 22.95
N THR A 449 21.49 -0.18 22.99
CA THR A 449 21.13 -1.48 22.41
C THR A 449 19.88 -2.06 23.05
N HIS A 450 19.78 -2.01 24.38
CA HIS A 450 18.62 -2.54 25.11
C HIS A 450 17.34 -1.81 24.71
N LEU A 451 17.34 -0.47 24.73
CA LEU A 451 16.17 0.33 24.35
C LEU A 451 15.71 0.03 22.92
N ILE A 452 16.64 0.01 21.96
CA ILE A 452 16.31 -0.30 20.55
C ILE A 452 15.82 -1.75 20.43
N TYR A 453 16.46 -2.71 21.09
CA TYR A 453 16.05 -4.12 21.05
C TYR A 453 14.62 -4.31 21.58
N THR A 454 14.28 -3.62 22.66
CA THR A 454 12.97 -3.71 23.31
C THR A 454 11.85 -3.30 22.35
N VAL A 455 11.98 -2.16 21.65
CA VAL A 455 10.93 -1.67 20.74
C VAL A 455 10.95 -2.31 19.35
N SER A 456 12.13 -2.72 18.85
CA SER A 456 12.26 -3.20 17.46
C SER A 456 12.24 -4.72 17.30
N ILE A 457 12.53 -5.48 18.37
CA ILE A 457 12.64 -6.94 18.31
C ILE A 457 11.74 -7.57 19.37
N LYS A 458 11.90 -7.19 20.64
CA LYS A 458 11.14 -7.80 21.75
C LYS A 458 9.64 -7.53 21.62
N HIS A 459 9.23 -6.30 21.29
CA HIS A 459 7.84 -5.94 20.99
C HIS A 459 7.19 -6.89 19.99
N HIS A 460 7.83 -7.05 18.82
CA HIS A 460 7.29 -7.87 17.75
C HIS A 460 7.36 -9.39 18.06
N ALA A 461 8.15 -9.80 19.06
CA ALA A 461 8.18 -11.19 19.54
C ALA A 461 7.01 -11.51 20.48
N MET A 462 6.32 -10.48 20.99
CA MET A 462 5.16 -10.60 21.89
C MET A 462 3.84 -10.12 21.24
N ASN A 463 3.91 -9.26 20.22
CA ASN A 463 2.77 -8.69 19.51
C ASN A 463 3.01 -8.74 17.98
N GLY A 464 2.32 -7.95 17.17
CA GLY A 464 2.46 -7.99 15.71
C GLY A 464 1.91 -9.28 15.12
N ALA A 465 2.65 -9.87 14.17
CA ALA A 465 2.28 -11.14 13.54
C ALA A 465 2.22 -12.31 14.52
N VAL A 466 2.91 -12.22 15.66
CA VAL A 466 2.82 -13.25 16.73
C VAL A 466 1.38 -13.37 17.24
N SER A 467 0.66 -12.25 17.38
CA SER A 467 -0.73 -12.23 17.84
C SER A 467 -1.65 -13.09 16.97
N TRP A 468 -1.39 -13.20 15.66
CA TRP A 468 -2.14 -14.09 14.77
C TRP A 468 -2.01 -15.57 15.14
N HIS A 469 -0.80 -15.98 15.56
CA HIS A 469 -0.52 -17.39 15.89
C HIS A 469 -0.99 -17.81 17.28
N VAL A 470 -1.13 -16.85 18.21
CA VAL A 470 -1.40 -17.13 19.63
C VAL A 470 -2.77 -16.63 20.09
N VAL A 471 -3.40 -15.67 19.42
CA VAL A 471 -4.77 -15.21 19.72
C VAL A 471 -5.72 -15.83 18.69
N THR A 472 -6.12 -17.07 18.92
CA THR A 472 -6.76 -17.93 17.92
C THR A 472 -7.98 -18.63 18.48
N MET A 473 -9.12 -18.57 17.79
CA MET A 473 -10.32 -19.33 18.14
C MET A 473 -10.26 -20.77 17.59
N PRO A 474 -10.92 -21.75 18.20
CA PRO A 474 -11.57 -21.68 19.50
C PRO A 474 -10.60 -21.91 20.67
N TYR A 475 -9.39 -22.42 20.42
CA TYR A 475 -8.55 -23.02 21.46
C TYR A 475 -7.65 -22.06 22.24
N SER A 476 -7.39 -20.87 21.71
CA SER A 476 -6.38 -19.94 22.21
C SER A 476 -6.94 -18.51 22.31
N THR A 477 -8.04 -18.37 23.02
CA THR A 477 -8.68 -17.08 23.25
C THR A 477 -8.23 -16.47 24.58
N PRO A 478 -8.16 -15.13 24.70
CA PRO A 478 -7.73 -14.46 25.93
C PRO A 478 -8.78 -14.47 27.06
N ALA A 479 -9.79 -15.35 26.97
CA ALA A 479 -10.74 -15.64 28.02
C ALA A 479 -11.41 -17.00 27.79
N LEU A 480 -11.88 -17.61 28.88
CA LEU A 480 -12.86 -18.68 28.88
C LEU A 480 -14.24 -18.11 29.19
N TRP A 481 -15.28 -18.68 28.57
CA TRP A 481 -16.66 -18.16 28.64
C TRP A 481 -17.61 -19.04 29.46
N LYS A 482 -17.08 -20.12 30.04
CA LYS A 482 -17.80 -21.02 30.94
C LYS A 482 -16.88 -21.48 32.08
N PRO A 483 -17.36 -21.50 33.34
CA PRO A 483 -16.60 -21.98 34.49
C PRO A 483 -15.99 -23.38 34.30
N LEU A 484 -14.75 -23.57 34.76
CA LEU A 484 -14.03 -24.84 34.69
C LEU A 484 -14.69 -25.85 35.63
N PRO A 485 -14.70 -27.15 35.27
CA PRO A 485 -15.13 -28.21 36.17
C PRO A 485 -14.36 -28.19 37.49
N THR A 486 -15.08 -28.41 38.60
CA THR A 486 -14.50 -28.48 39.96
C THR A 486 -14.07 -29.89 40.36
N HIS A 487 -14.32 -30.88 39.50
CA HIS A 487 -13.89 -32.26 39.61
C HIS A 487 -13.66 -32.83 38.20
N LYS A 488 -12.82 -33.87 38.07
CA LYS A 488 -12.65 -34.59 36.81
C LYS A 488 -13.92 -35.35 36.44
N LEU A 489 -14.27 -35.35 35.16
CA LEU A 489 -15.53 -35.94 34.68
C LEU A 489 -15.52 -37.47 34.68
N LYS A 490 -16.72 -38.07 34.78
CA LYS A 490 -16.91 -39.52 34.62
C LYS A 490 -16.78 -39.91 33.14
N HIS A 491 -16.51 -41.20 32.89
CA HIS A 491 -16.19 -41.70 31.54
C HIS A 491 -17.33 -41.53 30.50
N GLU A 492 -18.59 -41.39 30.95
CA GLU A 492 -19.77 -41.27 30.07
C GLU A 492 -20.18 -39.83 29.74
N ALA A 493 -19.59 -38.80 30.39
CA ALA A 493 -19.92 -37.40 30.14
C ALA A 493 -18.89 -36.76 29.18
N GLU A 494 -19.32 -36.02 28.16
CA GLU A 494 -18.44 -35.31 27.21
C GLU A 494 -18.56 -33.78 27.36
N LEU A 495 -17.44 -33.06 27.23
CA LEU A 495 -17.43 -31.60 27.21
C LEU A 495 -17.63 -31.06 25.79
N ASN A 496 -18.59 -30.15 25.64
CA ASN A 496 -18.66 -29.31 24.46
C ASN A 496 -17.65 -28.14 24.57
N LEU A 497 -16.48 -28.29 23.95
CA LEU A 497 -15.42 -27.27 23.98
C LEU A 497 -15.87 -25.92 23.40
N ALA A 498 -16.84 -25.89 22.48
CA ALA A 498 -17.36 -24.65 21.91
C ALA A 498 -18.06 -23.76 22.96
N GLU A 499 -18.55 -24.32 24.07
CA GLU A 499 -19.15 -23.55 25.17
C GLU A 499 -18.10 -22.80 26.02
N TYR A 500 -16.85 -23.23 25.97
CA TYR A 500 -15.73 -22.58 26.67
C TYR A 500 -15.04 -21.53 25.80
N ALA A 501 -15.22 -21.62 24.48
CA ALA A 501 -14.67 -20.70 23.49
C ALA A 501 -15.42 -19.36 23.45
N ILE A 502 -14.86 -18.40 22.70
CA ILE A 502 -15.47 -17.08 22.50
C ILE A 502 -16.86 -17.18 21.86
N PRO A 503 -17.91 -16.51 22.37
CA PRO A 503 -19.23 -16.56 21.78
C PRO A 503 -19.25 -15.88 20.41
N ALA A 504 -20.10 -16.39 19.51
CA ALA A 504 -20.27 -15.88 18.15
C ALA A 504 -20.47 -14.35 18.08
N SER A 505 -21.17 -13.76 19.07
CA SER A 505 -21.42 -12.32 19.15
C SER A 505 -20.16 -11.47 19.36
N ARG A 506 -19.04 -12.06 19.77
CA ARG A 506 -17.77 -11.37 20.06
C ARG A 506 -16.64 -11.73 19.11
N VAL A 507 -16.84 -12.72 18.22
CA VAL A 507 -15.81 -13.16 17.27
C VAL A 507 -15.31 -12.01 16.39
N GLN A 508 -16.21 -11.17 15.85
CA GLN A 508 -15.82 -10.04 15.02
C GLN A 508 -14.92 -9.04 15.77
N GLU A 509 -15.17 -8.83 17.07
CA GLU A 509 -14.35 -7.94 17.90
C GLU A 509 -12.95 -8.50 18.14
N LEU A 510 -12.84 -9.82 18.35
CA LEU A 510 -11.54 -10.49 18.49
C LEU A 510 -10.74 -10.42 17.20
N ILE A 511 -11.37 -10.69 16.05
CA ILE A 511 -10.71 -10.61 14.74
C ILE A 511 -10.31 -9.17 14.42
N GLY A 512 -11.18 -8.20 14.72
CA GLY A 512 -10.85 -6.77 14.59
C GLY A 512 -9.64 -6.38 15.44
N LEU A 513 -9.57 -6.85 16.69
CA LEU A 513 -8.44 -6.60 17.60
C LEU A 513 -7.13 -7.20 17.08
N VAL A 514 -7.13 -8.47 16.66
CA VAL A 514 -5.93 -9.12 16.11
C VAL A 514 -5.46 -8.44 14.82
N SER A 515 -6.39 -7.97 14.00
CA SER A 515 -6.09 -7.25 12.75
C SER A 515 -5.47 -5.87 13.00
N LEU A 516 -5.73 -5.21 14.13
CA LEU A 516 -5.06 -3.94 14.50
C LEU A 516 -3.57 -4.12 14.82
N PHE A 517 -3.21 -5.28 15.37
CA PHE A 517 -1.85 -5.61 15.79
C PHE A 517 -1.01 -6.13 14.64
N ARG A 518 -1.62 -6.89 13.74
CA ARG A 518 -0.98 -7.36 12.52
C ARG A 518 -0.86 -6.18 11.54
N ARG A 519 0.36 -5.83 11.15
CA ARG A 519 0.63 -4.78 10.17
C ARG A 519 1.76 -5.22 9.25
N ASP A 520 1.57 -5.03 7.96
CA ASP A 520 2.62 -5.18 6.99
C ASP A 520 3.61 -4.01 7.11
N VAL A 521 4.91 -4.28 7.14
CA VAL A 521 5.96 -3.26 7.32
C VAL A 521 6.32 -2.66 5.95
N PRO A 522 5.98 -1.41 5.62
CA PRO A 522 6.38 -0.85 4.33
C PRO A 522 7.90 -0.95 4.14
N ARG A 523 8.35 -1.20 2.92
CA ARG A 523 9.78 -1.37 2.60
C ARG A 523 10.64 -0.21 3.13
N SER A 524 10.16 1.02 2.98
CA SER A 524 10.79 2.25 3.48
C SER A 524 10.93 2.32 5.00
N GLN A 525 10.22 1.47 5.74
CA GLN A 525 10.28 1.35 7.20
C GLN A 525 10.92 0.02 7.65
N SER A 526 11.45 -0.78 6.72
CA SER A 526 12.13 -2.03 7.03
C SER A 526 13.44 -1.80 7.79
N GLN A 527 13.88 -2.78 8.57
CA GLN A 527 15.16 -2.73 9.29
C GLN A 527 16.39 -2.59 8.35
N VAL A 528 16.21 -2.86 7.05
CA VAL A 528 17.23 -2.73 6.01
C VAL A 528 17.34 -1.28 5.50
N GLU A 529 16.21 -0.58 5.35
CA GLU A 529 16.17 0.79 4.80
C GLU A 529 15.97 1.87 5.88
N ALA A 530 15.87 1.47 7.16
CA ALA A 530 15.57 2.36 8.28
C ALA A 530 16.47 3.61 8.36
N TYR A 531 17.71 3.54 7.87
CA TYR A 531 18.69 4.63 7.95
C TYR A 531 18.96 5.33 6.61
N SER A 532 18.11 5.10 5.60
CA SER A 532 18.17 5.79 4.30
C SER A 532 17.47 7.16 4.31
N VAL A 533 17.24 7.72 5.50
CA VAL A 533 16.53 8.99 5.73
C VAL A 533 17.42 9.96 6.51
N GLU A 534 17.13 11.25 6.39
CA GLU A 534 17.79 12.27 7.20
C GLU A 534 17.52 12.09 8.71
N PRO A 535 18.49 12.44 9.58
CA PRO A 535 19.82 12.99 9.26
C PRO A 535 20.86 11.92 8.87
N PHE A 536 20.54 10.62 8.95
CA PHE A 536 21.54 9.56 8.76
C PHE A 536 22.04 9.44 7.32
N ALA A 537 21.19 9.74 6.33
CA ALA A 537 21.51 9.64 4.91
C ALA A 537 22.60 10.62 4.46
N SER A 538 22.64 11.81 5.07
CA SER A 538 23.64 12.84 4.78
C SER A 538 24.97 12.66 5.52
N GLU A 539 25.03 11.78 6.52
CA GLU A 539 26.24 11.52 7.32
C GLU A 539 27.19 10.54 6.60
N ASP A 540 28.15 11.08 5.86
CA ASP A 540 29.14 10.28 5.12
C ASP A 540 29.86 9.23 5.98
N GLN A 541 30.18 9.58 7.21
CA GLN A 541 30.82 8.72 8.21
C GLN A 541 29.96 7.51 8.62
N LEU A 542 28.63 7.60 8.49
CA LEU A 542 27.71 6.52 8.83
C LEU A 542 27.49 5.53 7.68
N LYS A 543 27.78 5.89 6.42
CA LYS A 543 27.52 5.05 5.23
C LYS A 543 28.07 3.63 5.38
N ARG A 544 29.32 3.49 5.85
CA ARG A 544 29.95 2.17 6.06
C ARG A 544 29.31 1.39 7.21
N VAL A 545 28.97 2.07 8.30
CA VAL A 545 28.34 1.45 9.48
C VAL A 545 26.95 0.91 9.12
N ILE A 546 26.16 1.70 8.38
CA ILE A 546 24.83 1.33 7.89
C ILE A 546 24.92 0.17 6.90
N ALA A 547 25.82 0.23 5.91
CA ALA A 547 26.01 -0.86 4.95
C ALA A 547 26.40 -2.19 5.64
N HIS A 548 27.30 -2.13 6.62
CA HIS A 548 27.69 -3.31 7.41
C HIS A 548 26.53 -3.89 8.22
N ARG A 549 25.68 -3.02 8.82
CA ARG A 549 24.44 -3.45 9.48
C ARG A 549 23.53 -4.18 8.50
N VAL A 550 23.26 -3.59 7.35
CA VAL A 550 22.38 -4.18 6.32
C VAL A 550 22.88 -5.56 5.90
N HIS A 551 24.18 -5.70 5.65
CA HIS A 551 24.79 -6.99 5.33
C HIS A 551 24.60 -8.04 6.42
N LYS A 552 24.78 -7.65 7.69
CA LYS A 552 24.57 -8.55 8.83
C LYS A 552 23.12 -8.99 8.97
N LEU A 553 22.16 -8.08 8.77
CA LEU A 553 20.74 -8.41 8.84
C LEU A 553 20.34 -9.40 7.74
N LYS A 554 20.78 -9.17 6.49
CA LYS A 554 20.56 -10.12 5.38
C LYS A 554 21.13 -11.51 5.66
N LYS A 555 22.32 -11.59 6.26
CA LYS A 555 22.93 -12.87 6.69
C LYS A 555 22.14 -13.57 7.79
N ILE A 556 21.62 -12.81 8.75
CA ILE A 556 20.76 -13.35 9.81
C ILE A 556 19.49 -13.91 9.19
N GLU A 557 18.83 -13.15 8.33
CA GLU A 557 17.62 -13.56 7.62
C GLU A 557 17.83 -14.85 6.80
N SER A 558 18.84 -14.88 5.93
CA SER A 558 19.20 -16.08 5.14
C SER A 558 19.47 -17.29 6.04
N LYS A 559 20.17 -17.09 7.16
CA LYS A 559 20.42 -18.16 8.13
C LYS A 559 19.14 -18.66 8.80
N ILE A 560 18.20 -17.78 9.11
CA ILE A 560 16.95 -18.20 9.75
C ILE A 560 16.06 -18.90 8.73
N ASN A 561 15.92 -18.35 7.52
CA ASN A 561 15.14 -18.96 6.46
C ASN A 561 15.65 -20.38 6.13
N SER A 562 16.96 -20.56 5.92
CA SER A 562 17.54 -21.90 5.67
C SER A 562 17.38 -22.88 6.84
N GLN A 563 17.18 -22.40 8.06
CA GLN A 563 17.00 -23.24 9.25
C GLN A 563 15.53 -23.54 9.56
N GLU A 564 14.62 -22.70 9.07
CA GLU A 564 13.18 -22.82 9.29
C GLU A 564 12.45 -23.37 8.07
N ASP A 565 13.10 -23.41 6.90
CA ASP A 565 12.55 -24.05 5.70
C ASP A 565 12.29 -25.54 5.92
N GLY A 566 11.12 -26.01 5.50
CA GLY A 566 10.64 -27.37 5.73
C GLY A 566 10.44 -27.77 7.20
N GLN A 567 10.60 -26.87 8.17
CA GLN A 567 10.29 -27.17 9.57
C GLN A 567 8.77 -27.21 9.75
N GLU A 568 8.29 -28.23 10.48
CA GLU A 568 6.87 -28.39 10.82
C GLU A 568 6.30 -27.15 11.57
N TRP A 569 7.16 -26.45 12.34
CA TRP A 569 6.78 -25.31 13.17
C TRP A 569 7.70 -24.09 12.93
N PRO A 570 7.62 -23.39 11.79
CA PRO A 570 8.59 -22.36 11.44
C PRO A 570 8.49 -21.13 12.38
N TYR A 571 9.63 -20.53 12.72
CA TYR A 571 9.71 -19.33 13.57
C TYR A 571 9.38 -18.07 12.76
N THR A 572 8.09 -17.75 12.69
CA THR A 572 7.54 -16.67 11.85
C THR A 572 7.87 -15.26 12.32
N PHE A 573 8.34 -15.07 13.56
CA PHE A 573 8.76 -13.76 14.09
C PHE A 573 9.79 -13.04 13.21
N THR A 574 10.69 -13.79 12.57
CA THR A 574 11.78 -13.22 11.79
C THR A 574 11.37 -12.79 10.38
N LYS A 575 10.18 -13.18 9.92
CA LYS A 575 9.56 -12.67 8.69
C LYS A 575 9.07 -11.22 8.82
N LEU A 576 9.19 -10.58 10.00
CA LEU A 576 8.85 -9.16 10.20
C LEU A 576 9.98 -8.17 9.85
N ILE A 577 11.22 -8.66 9.62
CA ILE A 577 12.21 -7.89 8.83
C ILE A 577 11.84 -7.95 7.33
N ALA A 578 10.97 -8.90 6.98
CA ALA A 578 10.57 -9.27 5.63
C ALA A 578 9.12 -8.89 5.31
N VAL A 579 8.76 -7.61 5.42
CA VAL A 579 7.87 -7.04 4.37
C VAL A 579 8.70 -6.27 3.32
N ALA A 580 10.03 -6.30 3.46
CA ALA A 580 10.96 -6.10 2.35
C ALA A 580 11.56 -7.42 1.80
N ALA A 581 11.20 -8.59 2.34
CA ALA A 581 11.74 -9.88 1.89
C ALA A 581 10.71 -11.00 1.71
N ALA A 582 9.41 -10.70 1.77
CA ALA A 582 8.36 -11.60 1.25
C ALA A 582 7.83 -11.17 -0.15
N VAL A 583 8.37 -10.09 -0.72
CA VAL A 583 8.50 -9.88 -2.18
C VAL A 583 9.99 -9.84 -2.59
N ILE A 584 10.85 -10.30 -1.69
CA ILE A 584 12.06 -11.01 -2.10
C ILE A 584 11.80 -12.46 -1.66
N ALA A 585 10.84 -13.11 -2.35
CA ALA A 585 11.17 -14.45 -2.84
C ALA A 585 12.63 -14.35 -3.27
N ALA A 586 13.50 -15.29 -2.86
CA ALA A 586 14.81 -15.42 -3.47
C ALA A 586 14.61 -14.95 -4.91
N VAL A 587 15.20 -13.80 -5.29
CA VAL A 587 15.07 -13.38 -6.68
C VAL A 587 15.93 -14.44 -7.33
N ASP A 588 15.31 -15.58 -7.60
CA ASP A 588 15.76 -16.52 -8.58
C ASP A 588 15.98 -15.61 -9.75
N ALA A 589 17.26 -15.43 -10.08
CA ALA A 589 17.68 -14.56 -11.14
C ALA A 589 16.73 -14.81 -12.30
N MET A 590 16.22 -13.74 -12.91
CA MET A 590 15.16 -13.86 -13.90
C MET A 590 15.59 -14.88 -14.96
N SER A 591 14.78 -15.93 -15.13
CA SER A 591 15.14 -17.08 -15.96
C SER A 591 13.96 -17.55 -16.78
N ILE A 592 14.28 -18.20 -17.90
CA ILE A 592 13.32 -18.90 -18.76
C ILE A 592 13.38 -20.40 -18.47
N PRO A 593 12.31 -21.17 -18.71
CA PRO A 593 12.23 -22.58 -18.31
C PRO A 593 13.38 -23.46 -18.84
N SER A 594 13.86 -23.19 -20.06
CA SER A 594 14.94 -23.96 -20.70
C SER A 594 16.32 -23.79 -20.04
N LYS A 595 16.49 -22.81 -19.16
CA LYS A 595 17.71 -22.56 -18.40
C LYS A 595 17.66 -23.12 -16.96
N ASP A 596 16.50 -23.62 -16.54
CA ASP A 596 16.30 -24.26 -15.25
C ASP A 596 16.43 -25.79 -15.42
N LEU A 597 17.30 -26.46 -14.64
CA LEU A 597 17.63 -27.89 -14.83
C LEU A 597 17.16 -28.76 -13.64
N GLY A 598 16.45 -29.85 -13.92
CA GLY A 598 16.09 -30.86 -12.93
C GLY A 598 14.99 -30.39 -11.95
N ALA A 599 15.20 -30.58 -10.64
CA ALA A 599 14.20 -30.30 -9.61
C ALA A 599 13.72 -28.84 -9.55
N THR A 600 14.53 -27.88 -10.03
CA THR A 600 14.13 -26.47 -10.12
C THR A 600 13.07 -26.23 -11.19
N ALA A 601 13.13 -26.96 -12.31
CA ALA A 601 12.11 -26.89 -13.36
C ALA A 601 10.75 -27.45 -12.87
N ASP A 602 10.78 -28.52 -12.07
CA ASP A 602 9.55 -29.10 -11.48
C ASP A 602 8.90 -28.16 -10.46
N ALA A 603 9.72 -27.53 -9.60
CA ALA A 603 9.25 -26.54 -8.62
C ALA A 603 8.67 -25.29 -9.29
N ARG A 604 9.33 -24.78 -10.34
CA ARG A 604 8.84 -23.67 -11.17
C ARG A 604 7.49 -23.99 -11.82
N ALA A 605 7.39 -25.15 -12.47
CA ALA A 605 6.15 -25.58 -13.10
C ALA A 605 5.02 -25.76 -12.07
N GLN A 606 5.33 -26.22 -10.85
CA GLN A 606 4.36 -26.30 -9.76
C GLN A 606 3.91 -24.90 -9.31
N GLN A 607 4.83 -23.94 -9.18
CA GLN A 607 4.49 -22.56 -8.81
C GLN A 607 3.52 -21.91 -9.81
N VAL A 608 3.73 -22.15 -11.12
CA VAL A 608 2.82 -21.69 -12.17
C VAL A 608 1.44 -22.33 -12.01
N ARG A 609 1.37 -23.66 -11.82
CA ARG A 609 0.09 -24.37 -11.58
C ARG A 609 -0.65 -23.84 -10.36
N ASP A 610 0.06 -23.63 -9.24
CA ASP A 610 -0.54 -23.12 -8.00
C ASP A 610 -1.08 -21.71 -8.20
N THR A 611 -0.31 -20.83 -8.84
CA THR A 611 -0.73 -19.45 -9.11
C THR A 611 -1.92 -19.42 -10.06
N ALA A 612 -1.96 -20.30 -11.06
CA ALA A 612 -3.08 -20.43 -12.00
C ALA A 612 -4.40 -20.77 -11.30
N THR A 613 -4.41 -21.46 -10.16
CA THR A 613 -5.66 -21.75 -9.44
C THR A 613 -6.22 -20.56 -8.65
N ARG A 614 -5.43 -19.50 -8.46
CA ARG A 614 -5.74 -18.40 -7.52
C ARG A 614 -6.32 -17.17 -8.18
N ILE A 615 -6.28 -17.09 -9.51
CA ILE A 615 -6.82 -15.99 -10.31
C ILE A 615 -7.24 -16.49 -11.68
N GLN A 616 -8.32 -15.94 -12.22
CA GLN A 616 -8.85 -16.27 -13.53
C GLN A 616 -9.60 -15.09 -14.13
N ASN A 617 -9.77 -15.12 -15.45
CA ASN A 617 -10.61 -14.18 -16.18
C ASN A 617 -12.06 -14.66 -16.10
N GLU A 618 -12.93 -13.82 -15.54
CA GLU A 618 -14.36 -14.11 -15.36
C GLU A 618 -15.22 -13.15 -16.18
N ASP A 619 -16.45 -13.53 -16.47
CA ASP A 619 -17.45 -12.63 -17.04
C ASP A 619 -17.82 -11.56 -16.02
N ARG A 620 -17.84 -10.29 -16.46
CA ARG A 620 -18.06 -9.15 -15.58
C ARG A 620 -19.17 -8.26 -16.13
N ALA A 621 -19.92 -7.68 -15.21
CA ALA A 621 -20.90 -6.65 -15.49
C ALA A 621 -20.93 -5.64 -14.35
N TRP A 622 -21.13 -4.38 -14.68
CA TRP A 622 -21.29 -3.31 -13.69
C TRP A 622 -22.75 -2.94 -13.55
N LYS A 623 -23.18 -2.70 -12.31
CA LYS A 623 -24.57 -2.38 -11.99
C LYS A 623 -24.73 -0.88 -11.87
N ILE A 624 -25.50 -0.28 -12.78
CA ILE A 624 -25.82 1.15 -12.81
C ILE A 624 -27.34 1.29 -12.73
N ASP A 625 -27.87 1.97 -11.72
CA ASP A 625 -29.32 2.14 -11.48
C ASP A 625 -30.13 0.83 -11.51
N GLY A 626 -29.56 -0.27 -11.01
CA GLY A 626 -30.25 -1.56 -11.00
C GLY A 626 -30.09 -2.38 -12.27
N GLN A 627 -29.62 -1.79 -13.37
CA GLN A 627 -29.36 -2.48 -14.64
C GLN A 627 -27.91 -2.94 -14.72
N LEU A 628 -27.69 -4.16 -15.23
CA LEU A 628 -26.36 -4.70 -15.48
C LEU A 628 -25.88 -4.32 -16.89
N TYR A 629 -24.69 -3.75 -16.97
CA TYR A 629 -23.98 -3.45 -18.21
C TYR A 629 -22.80 -4.39 -18.34
N PRO A 630 -22.73 -5.21 -19.41
CA PRO A 630 -21.57 -6.08 -19.63
C PRO A 630 -20.27 -5.27 -19.73
N PHE A 631 -19.19 -5.88 -19.23
CA PHE A 631 -17.86 -5.31 -19.25
C PHE A 631 -16.86 -6.37 -19.72
N CYS A 632 -15.61 -5.98 -20.05
CA CYS A 632 -14.62 -6.95 -20.50
C CYS A 632 -14.34 -8.00 -19.41
N ARG A 633 -14.08 -9.24 -19.83
CA ARG A 633 -13.54 -10.28 -18.94
C ARG A 633 -12.30 -9.79 -18.21
N GLY A 634 -12.15 -10.23 -16.97
CA GLY A 634 -11.03 -9.86 -16.13
C GLY A 634 -11.15 -10.47 -14.73
N PRO A 635 -10.25 -10.12 -13.82
CA PRO A 635 -10.30 -10.64 -12.46
C PRO A 635 -11.48 -10.03 -11.69
N VAL A 636 -12.14 -10.84 -10.86
CA VAL A 636 -13.18 -10.38 -9.93
C VAL A 636 -12.62 -10.39 -8.51
N PRO A 637 -12.46 -9.23 -7.85
CA PRO A 637 -11.98 -9.19 -6.48
C PRO A 637 -13.10 -9.61 -5.52
N TYR A 638 -12.93 -10.78 -4.89
CA TYR A 638 -13.73 -11.21 -3.75
C TYR A 638 -12.82 -11.49 -2.54
N PRO A 639 -13.32 -11.43 -1.30
CA PRO A 639 -12.51 -11.63 -0.10
C PRO A 639 -11.70 -12.93 -0.17
N GLY A 640 -10.38 -12.84 0.03
CA GLY A 640 -9.45 -13.98 -0.04
C GLY A 640 -8.91 -14.32 -1.44
N SER A 641 -9.43 -13.73 -2.51
CA SER A 641 -8.91 -13.92 -3.87
C SER A 641 -7.55 -13.23 -4.08
N LEU A 642 -6.75 -13.75 -5.02
CA LEU A 642 -5.52 -13.06 -5.45
C LEU A 642 -5.84 -11.71 -6.10
N ALA A 643 -6.96 -11.61 -6.82
CA ALA A 643 -7.46 -10.36 -7.39
C ALA A 643 -7.68 -9.27 -6.33
N ALA A 644 -8.35 -9.61 -5.21
CA ALA A 644 -8.53 -8.68 -4.09
C ALA A 644 -7.20 -8.27 -3.45
N THR A 645 -6.23 -9.19 -3.37
CA THR A 645 -4.88 -8.89 -2.86
C THR A 645 -4.16 -7.87 -3.76
N ILE A 646 -4.20 -8.07 -5.08
CA ILE A 646 -3.58 -7.16 -6.06
C ILE A 646 -4.22 -5.77 -5.96
N VAL A 647 -5.56 -5.70 -5.96
CA VAL A 647 -6.30 -4.43 -5.85
C VAL A 647 -5.96 -3.69 -4.54
N ALA A 648 -5.84 -4.39 -3.42
CA ALA A 648 -5.48 -3.79 -2.14
C ALA A 648 -4.06 -3.19 -2.15
N GLN A 649 -3.08 -3.93 -2.69
CA GLN A 649 -1.69 -3.46 -2.81
C GLN A 649 -1.58 -2.22 -3.71
N GLU A 650 -2.32 -2.21 -4.80
CA GLU A 650 -2.33 -1.12 -5.77
C GLU A 650 -3.03 0.14 -5.23
N ASN A 651 -4.14 -0.02 -4.49
CA ASN A 651 -4.77 1.10 -3.79
C ASN A 651 -3.81 1.75 -2.79
N GLN A 652 -3.01 0.95 -2.09
CA GLN A 652 -1.98 1.48 -1.18
C GLN A 652 -0.89 2.25 -1.92
N LEU A 653 -0.46 1.78 -3.10
CA LEU A 653 0.48 2.50 -3.95
C LEU A 653 -0.08 3.87 -4.36
N LEU A 654 -1.32 3.91 -4.86
CA LEU A 654 -1.98 5.14 -5.34
C LEU A 654 -2.28 6.15 -4.23
N ALA A 655 -2.59 5.67 -3.02
CA ALA A 655 -2.89 6.53 -1.86
C ALA A 655 -1.70 7.39 -1.41
N ASN A 656 -0.46 7.00 -1.74
CA ASN A 656 0.74 7.75 -1.38
C ASN A 656 0.93 9.05 -2.19
N TYR A 657 0.13 9.25 -3.23
CA TYR A 657 0.38 10.27 -4.25
C TYR A 657 -0.88 11.07 -4.59
N SER A 658 -1.73 11.35 -3.61
CA SER A 658 -2.91 12.21 -3.83
C SER A 658 -2.50 13.66 -4.13
N ASP A 659 -3.20 14.32 -5.06
CA ASP A 659 -2.97 15.74 -5.33
C ASP A 659 -3.52 16.60 -4.19
N THR A 660 -2.61 17.27 -3.48
CA THR A 660 -2.94 18.15 -2.35
C THR A 660 -3.57 19.47 -2.79
N HIS A 661 -3.55 19.82 -4.08
CA HIS A 661 -4.05 21.10 -4.59
C HIS A 661 -5.52 21.07 -5.02
N ALA A 662 -6.12 19.91 -5.24
CA ALA A 662 -7.51 19.78 -5.71
C ALA A 662 -8.53 20.61 -4.88
N PRO A 663 -8.48 20.65 -3.53
CA PRO A 663 -9.39 21.50 -2.75
C PRO A 663 -9.24 23.00 -3.05
N SER A 664 -8.03 23.46 -3.35
CA SER A 664 -7.76 24.87 -3.67
C SER A 664 -8.35 25.26 -5.01
N TYR A 665 -8.32 24.36 -6.00
CA TYR A 665 -8.92 24.58 -7.31
C TYR A 665 -10.44 24.64 -7.23
N VAL A 666 -11.06 23.74 -6.46
CA VAL A 666 -12.51 23.75 -6.22
C VAL A 666 -12.93 25.04 -5.49
N ALA A 667 -12.16 25.48 -4.50
CA ALA A 667 -12.43 26.74 -3.80
C ALA A 667 -12.29 27.98 -4.71
N ALA A 668 -11.27 28.00 -5.58
CA ALA A 668 -11.11 29.04 -6.58
C ALA A 668 -12.30 29.05 -7.55
N ALA A 669 -12.73 27.87 -8.01
CA ALA A 669 -13.88 27.73 -8.88
C ALA A 669 -15.16 28.26 -8.22
N ALA A 670 -15.38 27.96 -6.92
CA ALA A 670 -16.56 28.41 -6.18
C ALA A 670 -16.68 29.94 -6.01
N SER A 671 -15.59 30.68 -6.21
CA SER A 671 -15.56 32.14 -6.01
C SER A 671 -15.99 32.97 -7.22
N ILE A 672 -16.33 32.33 -8.34
CA ILE A 672 -16.65 32.96 -9.62
C ILE A 672 -18.13 32.78 -9.95
N THR A 673 -18.75 33.76 -10.61
CA THR A 673 -20.20 33.78 -10.88
C THR A 673 -20.63 33.11 -12.20
N TYR A 674 -19.71 32.90 -13.13
CA TYR A 674 -19.91 32.18 -14.41
C TYR A 674 -21.11 32.65 -15.24
N LYS A 675 -21.25 33.98 -15.41
CA LYS A 675 -22.33 34.59 -16.20
C LYS A 675 -21.93 34.90 -17.64
N THR A 676 -20.64 35.06 -17.91
CA THR A 676 -20.07 35.40 -19.21
C THR A 676 -18.96 34.41 -19.58
N LEU A 677 -18.54 34.36 -20.84
CA LEU A 677 -17.38 33.56 -21.24
C LEU A 677 -16.11 33.99 -20.49
N ASP A 678 -15.93 35.30 -20.27
CA ASP A 678 -14.82 35.86 -19.50
C ASP A 678 -14.79 35.39 -18.05
N ASP A 679 -15.95 35.19 -17.41
CA ASP A 679 -16.00 34.62 -16.07
C ASP A 679 -15.38 33.21 -16.04
N TYR A 680 -15.70 32.35 -17.03
CA TYR A 680 -15.09 31.02 -17.14
C TYR A 680 -13.58 31.09 -17.36
N LEU A 681 -13.11 31.99 -18.23
CA LEU A 681 -11.68 32.17 -18.50
C LEU A 681 -10.92 32.74 -17.28
N SER A 682 -11.59 33.56 -16.45
CA SER A 682 -11.00 34.15 -15.24
C SER A 682 -10.58 33.10 -14.21
N PHE A 683 -11.25 31.93 -14.19
CA PHE A 683 -10.88 30.81 -13.33
C PHE A 683 -9.45 30.35 -13.64
N TYR A 684 -9.13 30.10 -14.91
CA TYR A 684 -7.82 29.62 -15.31
C TYR A 684 -6.73 30.65 -15.04
N LYS A 685 -7.01 31.93 -15.28
CA LYS A 685 -6.09 33.03 -14.90
C LYS A 685 -5.82 33.08 -13.39
N LYS A 686 -6.80 32.69 -12.57
CA LYS A 686 -6.68 32.71 -11.10
C LYS A 686 -5.85 31.55 -10.55
N VAL A 687 -5.92 30.37 -11.17
CA VAL A 687 -5.23 29.16 -10.69
C VAL A 687 -3.91 28.89 -11.41
N GLU A 688 -3.64 29.59 -12.51
CA GLU A 688 -2.44 29.42 -13.32
C GLU A 688 -1.16 29.60 -12.49
N SER A 689 -0.24 28.65 -12.67
CA SER A 689 1.07 28.63 -12.02
C SER A 689 2.09 27.90 -12.90
N PRO A 690 3.40 27.98 -12.60
CA PRO A 690 4.40 27.17 -13.30
C PRO A 690 4.14 25.66 -13.26
N SER A 691 3.51 25.17 -12.19
CA SER A 691 3.13 23.76 -12.04
C SER A 691 1.73 23.46 -12.57
N LEU A 692 0.93 24.46 -12.94
CA LEU A 692 -0.42 24.35 -13.48
C LEU A 692 -0.63 25.40 -14.59
N PRO A 693 -0.03 25.22 -15.78
CA PRO A 693 -0.16 26.20 -16.85
C PRO A 693 -1.62 26.30 -17.32
N ARG A 694 -1.96 27.46 -17.91
CA ARG A 694 -3.26 27.66 -18.53
C ARG A 694 -3.53 26.56 -19.59
N PRO A 695 -4.72 25.95 -19.62
CA PRO A 695 -5.04 24.94 -20.62
C PRO A 695 -5.03 25.48 -22.04
N MET A 696 -4.52 24.66 -22.97
CA MET A 696 -4.53 24.94 -24.40
C MET A 696 -5.94 25.26 -24.91
N SER A 697 -6.97 24.54 -24.43
CA SER A 697 -8.35 24.72 -24.89
C SER A 697 -9.07 25.97 -24.35
N THR A 698 -8.39 26.83 -23.58
CA THR A 698 -8.92 28.17 -23.26
C THR A 698 -8.87 29.13 -24.45
N ASP A 699 -8.03 28.82 -25.44
CA ASP A 699 -7.93 29.52 -26.71
C ASP A 699 -8.70 28.71 -27.78
N ILE A 700 -9.69 29.34 -28.40
CA ILE A 700 -10.54 28.72 -29.44
C ILE A 700 -10.24 29.28 -30.84
N SER A 701 -9.11 29.96 -31.02
CA SER A 701 -8.61 30.35 -32.34
C SER A 701 -8.52 29.15 -33.29
N ASP A 702 -8.65 29.40 -34.59
CA ASP A 702 -8.61 28.35 -35.60
C ASP A 702 -7.22 27.69 -35.66
N GLU A 703 -6.17 28.47 -35.42
CA GLU A 703 -4.80 28.01 -35.31
C GLU A 703 -4.61 27.04 -34.14
N ASN A 704 -5.05 27.40 -32.93
CA ASN A 704 -4.94 26.51 -31.78
C ASN A 704 -5.87 25.29 -31.90
N PHE A 705 -7.07 25.49 -32.47
CA PHE A 705 -8.02 24.40 -32.71
C PHE A 705 -7.40 23.32 -33.61
N GLY A 706 -6.63 23.71 -34.64
CA GLY A 706 -5.82 22.80 -35.43
C GLY A 706 -4.60 22.24 -34.68
N ALA A 707 -3.88 23.06 -33.92
CA ALA A 707 -2.71 22.64 -33.14
C ALA A 707 -3.04 21.54 -32.11
N GLN A 708 -4.22 21.58 -31.49
CA GLN A 708 -4.70 20.52 -30.60
C GLN A 708 -4.79 19.16 -31.31
N ARG A 709 -5.25 19.10 -32.57
CA ARG A 709 -5.33 17.87 -33.39
C ARG A 709 -3.96 17.40 -33.91
N LEU A 710 -2.90 18.15 -33.66
CA LEU A 710 -1.52 17.72 -33.89
C LEU A 710 -0.84 17.26 -32.57
N SER A 711 -1.49 17.47 -31.42
CA SER A 711 -0.93 17.28 -30.08
C SER A 711 -1.90 16.54 -29.15
N VAL A 712 -2.60 17.23 -28.25
CA VAL A 712 -3.44 16.67 -27.18
C VAL A 712 -4.72 15.95 -27.66
N LEU A 713 -5.11 16.14 -28.93
CA LEU A 713 -6.23 15.47 -29.62
C LEU A 713 -5.75 14.75 -30.90
N GLY A 714 -4.45 14.47 -31.05
CA GLY A 714 -3.85 14.00 -32.31
C GLY A 714 -4.04 12.51 -32.63
N PHE A 715 -5.13 11.89 -32.21
CA PHE A 715 -5.33 10.42 -32.30
C PHE A 715 -6.20 9.99 -33.47
N THR A 716 -6.97 10.91 -34.06
CA THR A 716 -8.06 10.60 -35.00
C THR A 716 -7.96 11.36 -36.32
N LEU A 717 -6.99 12.27 -36.46
CA LEU A 717 -6.81 13.11 -37.64
C LEU A 717 -6.28 12.27 -38.81
N LYS A 718 -7.12 12.03 -39.82
CA LYS A 718 -6.80 11.17 -40.97
C LYS A 718 -6.67 11.97 -42.24
N THR A 719 -5.75 11.59 -43.14
CA THR A 719 -5.73 12.12 -44.51
C THR A 719 -7.02 11.76 -45.25
N ALA A 720 -7.54 12.68 -46.05
CA ALA A 720 -8.77 12.50 -46.83
C ALA A 720 -8.58 12.93 -48.30
N THR A 721 -9.38 12.33 -49.17
CA THR A 721 -9.52 12.71 -50.58
C THR A 721 -10.87 13.37 -50.81
N ALA A 722 -11.02 14.15 -51.89
CA ALA A 722 -12.29 14.82 -52.19
C ALA A 722 -13.47 13.86 -52.48
N SER A 723 -13.21 12.56 -52.68
CA SER A 723 -14.25 11.54 -52.84
C SER A 723 -14.80 10.97 -51.53
N ASP A 724 -14.14 11.20 -50.39
CA ASP A 724 -14.51 10.51 -49.14
C ASP A 724 -15.82 11.05 -48.54
N TYR A 725 -16.03 12.38 -48.59
CA TYR A 725 -17.21 13.06 -48.04
C TYR A 725 -17.82 14.06 -49.03
N PRO A 726 -18.32 13.60 -50.19
CA PRO A 726 -18.68 14.49 -51.31
C PRO A 726 -19.77 15.51 -50.96
N SER A 727 -20.74 15.13 -50.11
CA SER A 727 -21.81 16.05 -49.68
C SER A 727 -21.33 17.13 -48.71
N ILE A 728 -20.29 16.87 -47.93
CA ILE A 728 -19.70 17.85 -47.01
C ILE A 728 -18.80 18.79 -47.81
N PHE A 729 -17.93 18.23 -48.64
CA PHE A 729 -16.94 18.97 -49.41
C PHE A 729 -17.55 19.86 -50.50
N ALA A 730 -18.73 19.50 -51.04
CA ALA A 730 -19.47 20.36 -51.97
C ALA A 730 -19.92 21.70 -51.34
N ASN A 731 -19.99 21.80 -50.01
CA ASN A 731 -20.34 23.04 -49.30
C ASN A 731 -19.15 23.97 -49.09
N ILE A 732 -17.93 23.58 -49.51
CA ILE A 732 -16.72 24.39 -49.37
C ILE A 732 -16.38 24.97 -50.75
N THR A 733 -16.46 26.29 -50.91
CA THR A 733 -16.14 26.92 -52.20
C THR A 733 -14.62 26.95 -52.43
N ALA A 734 -14.20 27.06 -53.69
CA ALA A 734 -12.79 27.21 -54.04
C ALA A 734 -12.15 28.45 -53.41
N GLU A 735 -12.93 29.54 -53.26
CA GLU A 735 -12.49 30.77 -52.61
C GLU A 735 -12.25 30.58 -51.11
N GLN A 736 -13.19 29.91 -50.42
CA GLN A 736 -13.04 29.56 -49.00
C GLN A 736 -11.82 28.65 -48.77
N ALA A 737 -11.66 27.62 -49.61
CA ALA A 737 -10.51 26.73 -49.54
C ALA A 737 -9.19 27.49 -49.76
N SER A 738 -9.15 28.41 -50.73
CA SER A 738 -7.96 29.21 -51.02
C SER A 738 -7.61 30.20 -49.91
N SER A 739 -8.62 30.81 -49.29
CA SER A 739 -8.44 31.78 -48.21
C SER A 739 -7.86 31.13 -46.94
N VAL A 740 -8.29 29.90 -46.61
CA VAL A 740 -7.80 29.19 -45.42
C VAL A 740 -6.50 28.43 -45.68
N CYS A 741 -6.41 27.70 -46.81
CA CYS A 741 -5.35 26.70 -47.02
C CYS A 741 -4.20 27.15 -47.92
N GLY A 742 -4.27 28.35 -48.51
CA GLY A 742 -3.27 28.88 -49.43
C GLY A 742 -3.81 29.07 -50.85
N CYS A 743 -3.14 29.94 -51.62
CA CYS A 743 -3.63 30.40 -52.92
C CYS A 743 -3.82 29.26 -53.95
N ASP A 744 -4.74 29.48 -54.89
CA ASP A 744 -5.02 28.60 -56.04
C ASP A 744 -5.37 27.13 -55.69
N THR A 745 -6.00 26.90 -54.54
CA THR A 745 -6.36 25.56 -54.08
C THR A 745 -7.88 25.29 -54.10
N THR A 746 -8.23 24.02 -54.06
CA THR A 746 -9.62 23.50 -53.95
C THR A 746 -9.60 22.26 -53.08
N VAL A 747 -10.74 21.78 -52.58
CA VAL A 747 -10.79 20.53 -51.82
C VAL A 747 -10.20 19.35 -52.61
N ALA A 748 -10.45 19.27 -53.91
CA ALA A 748 -9.85 18.28 -54.81
C ALA A 748 -8.31 18.37 -54.81
N LYS A 749 -7.76 19.56 -55.07
CA LYS A 749 -6.30 19.79 -55.05
C LYS A 749 -5.68 19.49 -53.69
N LEU A 750 -6.36 19.83 -52.59
CA LEU A 750 -5.88 19.53 -51.24
C LEU A 750 -5.82 18.02 -51.00
N GLY A 751 -6.84 17.28 -51.44
CA GLY A 751 -6.85 15.82 -51.38
C GLY A 751 -5.74 15.18 -52.24
N ASP A 752 -5.61 15.61 -53.49
CA ASP A 752 -4.59 15.10 -54.42
C ASP A 752 -3.15 15.32 -53.92
N ASN A 753 -2.93 16.39 -53.13
CA ASN A 753 -1.63 16.74 -52.57
C ASN A 753 -1.41 16.21 -51.14
N GLU A 754 -2.31 15.38 -50.60
CA GLU A 754 -2.27 14.87 -49.22
C GLU A 754 -2.21 16.00 -48.17
N LEU A 755 -2.92 17.10 -48.41
CA LEU A 755 -3.03 18.27 -47.51
C LEU A 755 -4.41 18.42 -46.87
N LEU A 756 -5.36 17.54 -47.19
CA LEU A 756 -6.71 17.51 -46.63
C LEU A 756 -6.81 16.46 -45.51
N PHE A 757 -7.40 16.83 -44.38
CA PHE A 757 -7.53 15.97 -43.21
C PHE A 757 -8.94 15.99 -42.63
N VAL A 758 -9.35 14.89 -42.00
CA VAL A 758 -10.66 14.73 -41.36
C VAL A 758 -10.52 14.11 -39.98
N SER A 759 -11.26 14.65 -39.01
CA SER A 759 -11.59 13.99 -37.74
C SER A 759 -13.06 13.59 -37.78
N ASP A 760 -13.32 12.29 -37.91
CA ASP A 760 -14.67 11.74 -38.08
C ASP A 760 -15.25 11.20 -36.76
N PHE A 761 -16.21 11.94 -36.20
CA PHE A 761 -17.05 11.52 -35.09
C PHE A 761 -18.54 11.46 -35.47
N GLY A 762 -18.84 11.24 -36.75
CA GLY A 762 -20.18 11.30 -37.33
C GLY A 762 -21.18 10.26 -36.79
N THR A 763 -20.71 9.29 -36.01
CA THR A 763 -21.55 8.27 -35.35
C THR A 763 -21.49 8.33 -33.82
N HIS A 764 -20.73 9.24 -33.20
CA HIS A 764 -20.40 9.13 -31.77
C HIS A 764 -21.38 9.84 -30.84
N GLY A 765 -22.20 10.77 -31.34
CA GLY A 765 -23.26 11.41 -30.54
C GLY A 765 -24.39 10.45 -30.11
N GLN A 766 -24.47 9.26 -30.73
CA GLN A 766 -25.40 8.21 -30.32
C GLN A 766 -25.11 7.68 -28.91
N TRP A 767 -23.88 7.84 -28.41
CA TRP A 767 -23.47 7.34 -27.09
C TRP A 767 -23.79 8.29 -25.93
N THR A 768 -24.41 9.45 -26.20
CA THR A 768 -24.97 10.31 -25.13
C THR A 768 -25.89 9.50 -24.20
N ASP A 769 -25.86 9.78 -22.90
CA ASP A 769 -26.76 9.14 -21.92
C ASP A 769 -28.23 9.46 -22.22
N ASP A 770 -29.06 8.44 -22.47
CA ASP A 770 -30.45 8.64 -22.89
C ASP A 770 -31.29 9.33 -21.82
N LYS A 771 -31.01 9.10 -20.54
CA LYS A 771 -31.75 9.71 -19.43
C LYS A 771 -31.46 11.20 -19.30
N GLN A 772 -30.29 11.64 -19.76
CA GLN A 772 -29.82 13.02 -19.64
C GLN A 772 -29.77 13.76 -20.97
N ARG A 773 -30.08 13.10 -22.10
CA ARG A 773 -30.01 13.68 -23.45
C ARG A 773 -30.82 14.98 -23.61
N ALA A 774 -31.91 15.14 -22.85
CA ALA A 774 -32.73 16.34 -22.86
C ALA A 774 -32.08 17.54 -22.13
N THR A 775 -31.10 17.30 -21.25
CA THR A 775 -30.41 18.33 -20.47
C THR A 775 -28.97 18.55 -20.91
N LYS A 776 -28.27 17.49 -21.32
CA LYS A 776 -26.91 17.55 -21.85
C LYS A 776 -26.63 16.46 -22.88
N TYR A 777 -25.83 16.74 -23.91
CA TYR A 777 -25.53 15.78 -24.97
C TYR A 777 -24.25 16.09 -25.74
N ALA A 778 -23.82 15.12 -26.55
CA ALA A 778 -22.81 15.28 -27.59
C ALA A 778 -23.49 15.12 -28.96
N ALA A 779 -23.28 16.07 -29.86
CA ALA A 779 -23.68 15.94 -31.25
C ALA A 779 -22.66 15.10 -32.01
N SER A 780 -23.10 14.33 -33.01
CA SER A 780 -22.20 13.70 -33.94
C SER A 780 -21.67 14.74 -34.93
N ALA A 781 -20.34 14.81 -35.09
CA ALA A 781 -19.70 15.86 -35.86
C ALA A 781 -18.52 15.33 -36.67
N ILE A 782 -18.25 15.97 -37.81
CA ILE A 782 -17.11 15.68 -38.68
C ILE A 782 -16.36 16.99 -38.90
N GLY A 783 -15.10 17.03 -38.48
CA GLY A 783 -14.21 18.17 -38.71
C GLY A 783 -13.37 17.96 -39.96
N VAL A 784 -13.32 18.97 -40.84
CA VAL A 784 -12.50 19.01 -42.04
C VAL A 784 -11.41 20.05 -41.85
N PHE A 785 -10.17 19.68 -42.12
CA PHE A 785 -8.99 20.50 -41.90
C PHE A 785 -8.08 20.46 -43.13
N CYS A 786 -7.20 21.46 -43.25
CA CYS A 786 -6.13 21.43 -44.23
C CYS A 786 -4.80 21.84 -43.60
N LEU A 787 -3.70 21.32 -44.13
CA LEU A 787 -2.37 21.82 -43.82
C LEU A 787 -2.06 23.02 -44.73
N ASN A 788 -2.04 24.22 -44.15
CA ASN A 788 -1.54 25.41 -44.83
C ASN A 788 0.01 25.39 -44.77
N GLU A 789 0.65 25.12 -45.90
CA GLU A 789 2.10 24.95 -45.97
C GLU A 789 2.88 26.27 -45.77
N GLU A 790 2.31 27.41 -46.17
CA GLU A 790 2.93 28.74 -45.99
C GLU A 790 2.97 29.12 -44.51
N LYS A 791 1.84 28.96 -43.81
CA LYS A 791 1.72 29.22 -42.37
C LYS A 791 2.32 28.12 -41.51
N LYS A 792 2.55 26.93 -42.07
CA LYS A 792 2.94 25.70 -41.35
C LYS A 792 1.97 25.36 -40.21
N GLN A 793 0.68 25.48 -40.49
CA GLN A 793 -0.40 25.28 -39.52
C GLN A 793 -1.44 24.33 -40.11
N LEU A 794 -2.02 23.48 -39.27
CA LEU A 794 -3.26 22.79 -39.58
C LEU A 794 -4.41 23.76 -39.27
N LEU A 795 -5.29 24.02 -40.22
CA LEU A 795 -6.40 24.95 -40.06
C LEU A 795 -7.74 24.28 -40.37
N PRO A 796 -8.80 24.57 -39.59
CA PRO A 796 -10.14 24.06 -39.84
C PRO A 796 -10.76 24.71 -41.08
N LEU A 797 -11.30 23.88 -41.97
CA LEU A 797 -12.00 24.29 -43.18
C LEU A 797 -13.52 24.28 -43.01
N ALA A 798 -14.03 23.23 -42.36
CA ALA A 798 -15.45 23.06 -42.13
C ALA A 798 -15.73 22.13 -40.95
N ILE A 799 -16.88 22.28 -40.32
CA ILE A 799 -17.42 21.33 -39.35
C ILE A 799 -18.84 21.00 -39.77
N HIS A 800 -19.08 19.71 -40.03
CA HIS A 800 -20.40 19.20 -40.33
C HIS A 800 -21.02 18.58 -39.08
N ILE A 801 -22.18 19.10 -38.66
CA ILE A 801 -22.97 18.54 -37.56
C ILE A 801 -24.00 17.59 -38.17
N VAL A 802 -23.82 16.29 -37.94
CA VAL A 802 -24.66 15.24 -38.55
C VAL A 802 -26.12 15.34 -38.06
N ASP A 803 -26.31 15.66 -36.78
CA ASP A 803 -27.63 15.75 -36.15
C ASP A 803 -28.52 16.83 -36.78
N THR A 804 -27.95 17.98 -37.14
CA THR A 804 -28.66 19.11 -37.77
C THR A 804 -28.51 19.15 -39.29
N LYS A 805 -27.59 18.36 -39.83
CA LYS A 805 -27.18 18.32 -41.26
C LYS A 805 -26.56 19.63 -41.76
N LEU A 806 -26.13 20.51 -40.86
CA LEU A 806 -25.52 21.78 -41.21
C LEU A 806 -24.00 21.64 -41.33
N THR A 807 -23.43 22.35 -42.30
CA THR A 807 -21.98 22.51 -42.44
C THR A 807 -21.62 23.96 -42.18
N TYR A 808 -20.78 24.16 -41.17
CA TYR A 808 -20.22 25.44 -40.78
C TYR A 808 -18.79 25.58 -41.29
N THR A 809 -18.37 26.81 -41.56
CA THR A 809 -17.05 27.22 -42.05
C THR A 809 -16.58 28.45 -41.28
N PRO A 810 -15.27 28.79 -41.33
CA PRO A 810 -14.77 30.05 -40.75
C PRO A 810 -15.40 31.34 -41.30
N PHE A 811 -16.21 31.25 -42.37
CA PHE A 811 -16.88 32.39 -43.01
C PHE A 811 -18.34 32.55 -42.58
N ASP A 812 -18.84 31.63 -41.75
CA ASP A 812 -20.12 31.81 -41.08
C ASP A 812 -19.97 32.80 -39.91
N ARG A 813 -21.09 33.17 -39.27
CA ARG A 813 -21.08 34.09 -38.12
C ARG A 813 -20.12 33.58 -37.03
N GLU A 814 -19.30 34.47 -36.46
CA GLU A 814 -18.18 34.09 -35.58
C GLU A 814 -18.61 33.20 -34.40
N ASP A 815 -19.78 33.50 -33.83
CA ASP A 815 -20.37 32.79 -32.71
C ASP A 815 -20.94 31.41 -33.11
N GLU A 816 -21.54 31.28 -34.31
CA GLU A 816 -21.91 29.99 -34.90
C GLU A 816 -20.70 29.11 -35.20
N TRP A 817 -19.64 29.70 -35.76
CA TRP A 817 -18.40 28.98 -36.03
C TRP A 817 -17.74 28.49 -34.73
N THR A 818 -17.75 29.32 -33.69
CA THR A 818 -17.28 28.95 -32.36
C THR A 818 -18.12 27.82 -31.77
N LEU A 819 -19.45 27.88 -31.90
CA LEU A 819 -20.33 26.81 -31.43
C LEU A 819 -20.11 25.49 -32.17
N ALA A 820 -19.86 25.53 -33.48
CA ALA A 820 -19.52 24.34 -34.26
C ALA A 820 -18.20 23.70 -33.79
N LYS A 821 -17.19 24.52 -33.48
CA LYS A 821 -15.93 24.05 -32.86
C LYS A 821 -16.15 23.40 -31.49
N MET A 822 -16.99 24.01 -30.65
CA MET A 822 -17.37 23.42 -29.35
C MET A 822 -18.06 22.07 -29.52
N ALA A 823 -18.98 21.94 -30.48
CA ALA A 823 -19.70 20.70 -30.74
C ALA A 823 -18.76 19.55 -31.15
N LEU A 824 -17.76 19.82 -32.00
CA LEU A 824 -16.75 18.82 -32.36
C LEU A 824 -15.88 18.43 -31.15
N GLN A 825 -15.43 19.40 -30.35
CA GLN A 825 -14.63 19.13 -29.15
C GLN A 825 -15.38 18.27 -28.12
N VAL A 826 -16.68 18.51 -27.90
CA VAL A 826 -17.49 17.74 -26.96
C VAL A 826 -17.47 16.25 -27.30
N VAL A 827 -17.74 15.89 -28.57
CA VAL A 827 -17.81 14.47 -28.96
C VAL A 827 -16.44 13.82 -29.00
N GLU A 828 -15.41 14.55 -29.46
CA GLU A 828 -14.01 14.09 -29.51
C GLU A 828 -13.46 13.83 -28.10
N LEU A 829 -13.74 14.73 -27.15
CA LEU A 829 -13.36 14.59 -25.75
C LEU A 829 -14.00 13.35 -25.11
N ASN A 830 -15.32 13.18 -25.27
CA ASN A 830 -16.03 12.03 -24.70
C ASN A 830 -15.50 10.72 -25.30
N TRP A 831 -15.25 10.69 -26.61
CA TRP A 831 -14.59 9.55 -27.26
C TRP A 831 -13.22 9.27 -26.65
N GLN A 832 -12.35 10.27 -26.55
CA GLN A 832 -10.98 10.11 -26.04
C GLN A 832 -10.97 9.59 -24.60
N GLN A 833 -11.85 10.12 -23.75
CA GLN A 833 -11.92 9.72 -22.34
C GLN A 833 -12.49 8.31 -22.14
N ILE A 834 -13.35 7.79 -23.02
CA ILE A 834 -13.80 6.40 -22.91
C ILE A 834 -12.86 5.43 -23.64
N TRP A 835 -12.29 5.87 -24.76
CA TRP A 835 -11.32 5.08 -25.52
C TRP A 835 -10.04 4.81 -24.74
N HIS A 836 -9.46 5.81 -24.05
CA HIS A 836 -8.26 5.56 -23.24
C HIS A 836 -8.54 4.51 -22.17
N PHE A 837 -9.70 4.60 -21.50
CA PHE A 837 -10.07 3.63 -20.47
C PHE A 837 -10.13 2.21 -21.01
N ALA A 838 -10.73 2.03 -22.19
CA ALA A 838 -10.79 0.76 -22.88
C ALA A 838 -9.38 0.25 -23.25
N GLU A 839 -8.59 1.07 -23.93
CA GLU A 839 -7.34 0.67 -24.57
C GLU A 839 -6.16 0.54 -23.59
N THR A 840 -6.10 1.38 -22.56
CA THR A 840 -4.92 1.49 -21.69
C THR A 840 -5.10 0.88 -20.30
N HIS A 841 -6.33 0.59 -19.89
CA HIS A 841 -6.61 -0.09 -18.61
C HIS A 841 -7.37 -1.40 -18.81
N ALA A 842 -8.53 -1.36 -19.45
CA ALA A 842 -9.43 -2.51 -19.49
C ALA A 842 -8.89 -3.71 -20.31
N THR A 843 -8.04 -3.45 -21.30
CA THR A 843 -7.33 -4.49 -22.09
C THR A 843 -6.19 -5.15 -21.33
N THR A 844 -5.49 -4.42 -20.46
CA THR A 844 -4.30 -4.92 -19.76
C THR A 844 -4.69 -5.90 -18.66
N SER A 845 -5.82 -5.66 -17.98
CA SER A 845 -6.38 -6.53 -16.93
C SER A 845 -6.43 -8.02 -17.32
N PRO A 846 -7.14 -8.43 -18.39
CA PRO A 846 -7.22 -9.85 -18.75
C PRO A 846 -5.91 -10.44 -19.29
N ILE A 847 -5.08 -9.64 -19.96
CA ILE A 847 -3.73 -10.04 -20.42
C ILE A 847 -2.85 -10.35 -19.21
N ARG A 848 -2.89 -9.48 -18.18
CA ARG A 848 -2.15 -9.62 -16.94
C ARG A 848 -2.57 -10.87 -16.17
N VAL A 849 -3.86 -11.18 -16.13
CA VAL A 849 -4.35 -12.42 -15.50
C VAL A 849 -3.76 -13.65 -16.20
N GLU A 850 -3.80 -13.73 -17.52
CA GLU A 850 -3.20 -14.87 -18.22
C GLU A 850 -1.67 -14.90 -18.08
N LEU A 851 -1.00 -13.75 -17.97
CA LEU A 851 0.43 -13.69 -17.70
C LEU A 851 0.75 -14.31 -16.33
N ILE A 852 -0.01 -13.96 -15.28
CA ILE A 852 0.14 -14.51 -13.92
C ILE A 852 -0.14 -16.02 -13.90
N ARG A 853 -1.11 -16.49 -14.69
CA ARG A 853 -1.52 -17.90 -14.72
C ARG A 853 -0.54 -18.81 -15.46
N ASN A 854 0.20 -18.28 -16.44
CA ASN A 854 0.98 -19.10 -17.37
C ASN A 854 2.49 -18.93 -17.25
N THR A 855 2.97 -17.98 -16.43
CA THR A 855 4.41 -17.71 -16.29
C THR A 855 4.81 -17.61 -14.82
N ALA A 856 6.01 -18.06 -14.48
CA ALA A 856 6.52 -17.93 -13.12
C ALA A 856 6.78 -16.44 -12.78
N PRO A 857 6.70 -16.01 -11.50
CA PRO A 857 6.94 -14.62 -11.12
C PRO A 857 8.33 -14.07 -11.51
N ASN A 858 9.35 -14.95 -11.57
CA ASN A 858 10.71 -14.61 -12.00
C ASN A 858 10.92 -14.73 -13.52
N HIS A 859 9.89 -15.06 -14.31
CA HIS A 859 9.98 -15.03 -15.76
C HIS A 859 10.23 -13.58 -16.25
N PRO A 860 11.22 -13.31 -17.12
CA PRO A 860 11.59 -11.94 -17.52
C PRO A 860 10.42 -11.12 -18.08
N VAL A 861 9.59 -11.74 -18.93
CA VAL A 861 8.39 -11.06 -19.48
C VAL A 861 7.36 -10.76 -18.38
N ASN A 862 7.21 -11.64 -17.39
CA ASN A 862 6.28 -11.44 -16.28
C ASN A 862 6.74 -10.28 -15.40
N ALA A 863 7.99 -10.32 -14.96
CA ALA A 863 8.59 -9.27 -14.15
C ALA A 863 8.50 -7.88 -14.83
N LEU A 864 8.78 -7.82 -16.14
CA LEU A 864 8.71 -6.57 -16.90
C LEU A 864 7.26 -6.05 -17.02
N LEU A 865 6.32 -6.87 -17.47
CA LEU A 865 4.95 -6.40 -17.72
C LEU A 865 4.15 -6.17 -16.43
N GLN A 866 4.32 -6.98 -15.38
CA GLN A 866 3.66 -6.72 -14.08
C GLN A 866 4.07 -5.37 -13.51
N HIS A 867 5.33 -4.98 -13.70
CA HIS A 867 5.84 -3.70 -13.25
C HIS A 867 5.17 -2.52 -13.99
N HIS A 868 4.88 -2.67 -15.27
CA HIS A 868 4.19 -1.65 -16.07
C HIS A 868 2.66 -1.67 -15.93
N PHE A 869 2.07 -2.82 -15.61
CA PHE A 869 0.62 -2.98 -15.36
C PHE A 869 0.22 -2.74 -13.91
N GLN A 870 1.16 -2.32 -13.05
CA GLN A 870 0.84 -1.97 -11.68
C GLN A 870 -0.17 -0.82 -11.67
N ALA A 871 -1.07 -0.85 -10.68
CA ALA A 871 -2.21 0.06 -10.48
C ALA A 871 -3.46 -0.18 -11.34
N ASP A 872 -3.37 -0.79 -12.53
CA ASP A 872 -4.53 -0.93 -13.43
C ASP A 872 -5.73 -1.67 -12.78
N SER A 873 -5.49 -2.68 -11.94
CA SER A 873 -6.59 -3.43 -11.32
C SER A 873 -7.34 -2.58 -10.29
N ALA A 874 -6.61 -1.80 -9.48
CA ALA A 874 -7.23 -0.87 -8.54
C ALA A 874 -7.98 0.27 -9.25
N LEU A 875 -7.42 0.80 -10.34
CA LEU A 875 -8.05 1.88 -11.12
C LEU A 875 -9.34 1.43 -11.79
N GLU A 876 -9.36 0.23 -12.37
CA GLU A 876 -10.56 -0.30 -13.01
C GLU A 876 -11.69 -0.57 -12.01
N VAL A 877 -11.36 -1.16 -10.86
CA VAL A 877 -12.32 -1.38 -9.76
C VAL A 877 -12.80 -0.05 -9.19
N GLY A 878 -11.88 0.90 -8.97
CA GLY A 878 -12.21 2.25 -8.50
C GLY A 878 -13.16 2.97 -9.45
N ALA A 879 -12.88 2.94 -10.75
CA ALA A 879 -13.68 3.57 -11.79
C ALA A 879 -15.13 3.06 -11.81
N SER A 880 -15.35 1.77 -11.55
CA SER A 880 -16.71 1.20 -11.48
C SER A 880 -17.58 1.82 -10.36
N VAL A 881 -16.95 2.37 -9.32
CA VAL A 881 -17.62 2.96 -8.16
C VAL A 881 -17.63 4.48 -8.23
N THR A 882 -16.52 5.10 -8.64
CA THR A 882 -16.30 6.55 -8.53
C THR A 882 -16.58 7.32 -9.82
N LEU A 883 -16.52 6.65 -10.99
CA LEU A 883 -16.67 7.29 -12.30
C LEU A 883 -17.91 6.80 -13.03
N PHE A 884 -18.05 5.50 -13.25
CA PHE A 884 -19.07 4.95 -14.14
C PHE A 884 -20.33 4.49 -13.39
N ASN A 885 -20.86 5.37 -12.55
CA ASN A 885 -22.12 5.13 -11.84
C ASN A 885 -22.97 6.40 -11.82
N THR A 886 -24.27 6.25 -11.55
CA THR A 886 -25.15 7.41 -11.42
C THR A 886 -24.75 8.27 -10.23
N SER A 887 -25.07 9.56 -10.31
CA SER A 887 -24.73 10.55 -9.28
C SER A 887 -23.23 10.87 -9.12
N THR A 888 -22.39 10.40 -10.03
CA THR A 888 -20.96 10.72 -10.07
C THR A 888 -20.70 11.98 -10.91
N ALA A 889 -19.50 12.55 -10.79
CA ALA A 889 -19.12 13.71 -11.60
C ALA A 889 -19.13 13.42 -13.10
N VAL A 890 -18.72 12.22 -13.53
CA VAL A 890 -18.82 11.81 -14.95
C VAL A 890 -20.28 11.80 -15.38
N ASP A 891 -21.15 11.18 -14.58
CA ASP A 891 -22.58 11.13 -14.86
C ASP A 891 -23.24 12.50 -14.87
N HIS A 892 -22.79 13.47 -14.07
CA HIS A 892 -23.36 14.81 -14.05
C HIS A 892 -22.77 15.76 -15.08
N THR A 893 -21.53 15.56 -15.54
CA THR A 893 -20.82 16.57 -16.35
C THR A 893 -20.50 16.13 -17.79
N LEU A 894 -20.24 14.85 -18.07
CA LEU A 894 -19.90 14.37 -19.42
C LEU A 894 -21.13 13.97 -20.24
N ALA A 895 -21.14 14.25 -21.54
CA ALA A 895 -22.26 13.94 -22.42
C ALA A 895 -22.61 12.45 -22.48
N PHE A 896 -21.62 11.56 -22.50
CA PHE A 896 -21.86 10.11 -22.49
C PHE A 896 -22.44 9.64 -21.16
N GLY A 897 -22.27 10.39 -20.07
CA GLY A 897 -22.71 10.02 -18.72
C GLY A 897 -22.20 8.65 -18.28
N ALA A 898 -22.80 8.06 -17.25
CA ALA A 898 -22.42 6.72 -16.82
C ALA A 898 -22.91 5.64 -17.81
N THR A 899 -24.18 5.69 -18.23
CA THR A 899 -24.76 4.59 -19.01
C THR A 899 -24.30 4.59 -20.46
N GLY A 900 -24.18 5.76 -21.08
CA GLY A 900 -23.66 5.89 -22.43
C GLY A 900 -22.21 5.45 -22.56
N SER A 901 -21.37 5.80 -21.57
CA SER A 901 -19.98 5.31 -21.48
C SER A 901 -19.92 3.78 -21.43
N MET A 902 -20.76 3.13 -20.61
CA MET A 902 -20.80 1.66 -20.53
C MET A 902 -21.29 0.99 -21.81
N ARG A 903 -22.27 1.60 -22.51
CA ARG A 903 -22.71 1.09 -23.81
C ARG A 903 -21.60 1.17 -24.84
N TYR A 904 -20.84 2.26 -24.86
CA TYR A 904 -19.72 2.42 -25.77
C TYR A 904 -18.58 1.44 -25.45
N LEU A 905 -18.22 1.28 -24.17
CA LEU A 905 -17.24 0.26 -23.74
C LEU A 905 -17.66 -1.14 -24.16
N ASN A 906 -18.92 -1.52 -23.94
CA ASN A 906 -19.44 -2.81 -24.38
C ASN A 906 -19.38 -2.99 -25.90
N TYR A 907 -19.67 -1.93 -26.67
CA TYR A 907 -19.49 -1.94 -28.13
C TYR A 907 -18.02 -2.20 -28.50
N LEU A 908 -17.06 -1.52 -27.86
CA LEU A 908 -15.63 -1.73 -28.12
C LEU A 908 -15.20 -3.18 -27.82
N PHE A 909 -15.60 -3.71 -26.68
CA PHE A 909 -15.22 -5.08 -26.28
C PHE A 909 -15.91 -6.17 -27.09
N THR A 910 -17.11 -5.91 -27.62
CA THR A 910 -17.80 -6.84 -28.53
C THR A 910 -17.14 -6.85 -29.90
N ASN A 911 -16.62 -5.72 -30.37
CA ASN A 911 -15.91 -5.61 -31.65
C ASN A 911 -14.43 -6.01 -31.57
N ARG A 912 -13.96 -6.44 -30.40
CA ARG A 912 -12.60 -6.92 -30.11
C ARG A 912 -11.50 -5.87 -30.37
N LEU A 913 -10.84 -5.44 -29.30
CA LEU A 913 -9.70 -4.52 -29.40
C LEU A 913 -8.48 -5.26 -29.95
N SER A 914 -7.95 -4.79 -31.08
CA SER A 914 -6.86 -5.48 -31.80
C SER A 914 -5.48 -5.11 -31.24
N MET A 915 -4.65 -6.13 -30.99
CA MET A 915 -3.24 -6.01 -30.62
C MET A 915 -2.31 -5.94 -31.85
N ALA A 916 -2.86 -5.97 -33.06
CA ALA A 916 -2.10 -5.77 -34.29
C ALA A 916 -1.74 -4.30 -34.52
N HIS A 917 -2.33 -3.36 -33.79
CA HIS A 917 -2.17 -1.93 -34.01
C HIS A 917 -1.20 -1.31 -32.98
N ASP A 918 0.09 -1.58 -33.16
CA ASP A 918 1.11 -0.86 -32.40
C ASP A 918 1.29 0.57 -32.94
N PHE A 919 2.00 1.42 -32.17
CA PHE A 919 2.08 2.85 -32.47
C PHE A 919 2.46 3.19 -33.93
N PRO A 920 3.48 2.57 -34.56
CA PRO A 920 3.78 2.83 -35.98
C PRO A 920 2.62 2.47 -36.91
N THR A 921 1.96 1.32 -36.69
CA THR A 921 0.80 0.89 -37.47
C THR A 921 -0.34 1.88 -37.34
N ASP A 922 -0.58 2.40 -36.15
CA ASP A 922 -1.60 3.43 -35.94
C ASP A 922 -1.26 4.74 -36.68
N MET A 923 0.00 5.16 -36.67
CA MET A 923 0.40 6.37 -37.41
C MET A 923 0.22 6.20 -38.92
N GLU A 924 0.53 5.02 -39.47
CA GLU A 924 0.29 4.69 -40.89
C GLU A 924 -1.21 4.71 -41.24
N ARG A 925 -2.08 4.27 -40.33
CA ARG A 925 -3.54 4.30 -40.52
C ARG A 925 -4.14 5.70 -40.50
N LEU A 926 -3.46 6.66 -39.87
CA LEU A 926 -3.85 8.07 -39.96
C LEU A 926 -3.49 8.66 -41.34
N GLY A 927 -2.49 8.11 -42.02
CA GLY A 927 -2.20 8.43 -43.42
C GLY A 927 -0.76 8.11 -43.81
N SER A 928 -0.52 7.99 -45.12
CA SER A 928 0.81 7.80 -45.74
C SER A 928 1.79 8.92 -45.41
N ARG A 929 1.29 10.14 -45.19
CA ARG A 929 2.11 11.34 -44.99
C ARG A 929 1.51 12.30 -43.95
N LEU A 930 1.70 12.00 -42.67
CA LEU A 930 1.34 12.93 -41.60
C LEU A 930 2.21 14.20 -41.66
N PRO A 931 1.67 15.38 -41.30
CA PRO A 931 2.44 16.63 -41.25
C PRO A 931 3.65 16.51 -40.32
N LYS A 932 4.80 17.07 -40.73
CA LYS A 932 6.01 17.18 -39.87
C LYS A 932 5.84 18.11 -38.67
N ILE A 933 4.64 18.64 -38.43
CA ILE A 933 4.30 19.43 -37.25
C ILE A 933 3.39 18.64 -36.30
N HIS A 934 3.10 17.36 -36.61
CA HIS A 934 2.27 16.49 -35.78
C HIS A 934 3.06 16.02 -34.54
N LYS A 935 3.05 16.83 -33.49
CA LYS A 935 3.82 16.64 -32.24
C LYS A 935 3.56 15.28 -31.56
N TYR A 936 2.32 14.81 -31.51
CA TYR A 936 2.02 13.47 -30.96
C TYR A 936 2.72 12.35 -31.74
N ALA A 937 2.61 12.34 -33.07
CA ALA A 937 3.27 11.35 -33.92
C ALA A 937 4.80 11.39 -33.75
N GLN A 938 5.38 12.59 -33.68
CA GLN A 938 6.83 12.77 -33.51
C GLN A 938 7.35 12.30 -32.16
N TYR A 939 6.78 12.81 -31.06
CA TYR A 939 7.28 12.49 -29.73
C TYR A 939 6.91 11.07 -29.33
N GLY A 940 5.73 10.59 -29.72
CA GLY A 940 5.37 9.18 -29.58
C GLY A 940 6.35 8.26 -30.30
N SER A 941 6.77 8.59 -31.52
CA SER A 941 7.77 7.81 -32.27
C SER A 941 9.12 7.75 -31.54
N LEU A 942 9.60 8.86 -30.97
CA LEU A 942 10.83 8.88 -30.17
C LEU A 942 10.75 7.90 -28.99
N HIS A 943 9.65 7.92 -28.25
CA HIS A 943 9.43 7.00 -27.13
C HIS A 943 9.27 5.55 -27.58
N TYR A 944 8.48 5.29 -28.62
CA TYR A 944 8.31 3.95 -29.17
C TYR A 944 9.65 3.34 -29.57
N HIS A 945 10.51 4.08 -30.29
CA HIS A 945 11.83 3.60 -30.67
C HIS A 945 12.74 3.34 -29.47
N ALA A 946 12.72 4.21 -28.45
CA ALA A 946 13.50 4.01 -27.23
C ALA A 946 13.03 2.80 -26.42
N ILE A 947 11.72 2.62 -26.26
CA ILE A 947 11.12 1.44 -25.60
C ILE A 947 11.46 0.18 -26.40
N ARG A 948 11.30 0.19 -27.73
CA ARG A 948 11.59 -0.97 -28.58
C ARG A 948 13.05 -1.40 -28.50
N ALA A 949 13.97 -0.43 -28.54
CA ALA A 949 15.40 -0.69 -28.38
C ALA A 949 15.70 -1.32 -27.01
N PHE A 950 15.16 -0.73 -25.93
CA PHE A 950 15.31 -1.26 -24.58
C PHE A 950 14.74 -2.69 -24.46
N VAL A 951 13.50 -2.92 -24.89
CA VAL A 951 12.82 -4.22 -24.80
C VAL A 951 13.61 -5.27 -25.58
N ARG A 952 14.11 -4.94 -26.77
CA ARG A 952 14.96 -5.83 -27.56
C ARG A 952 16.24 -6.24 -26.82
N GLU A 953 16.96 -5.28 -26.24
CA GLU A 953 18.18 -5.55 -25.48
C GLU A 953 17.90 -6.32 -24.19
N TYR A 954 16.83 -5.94 -23.47
CA TYR A 954 16.37 -6.64 -22.27
C TYR A 954 16.06 -8.10 -22.59
N LEU A 955 15.23 -8.38 -23.59
CA LEU A 955 14.87 -9.76 -23.94
C LEU A 955 16.04 -10.56 -24.51
N ARG A 956 16.95 -9.95 -25.28
CA ARG A 956 18.20 -10.61 -25.76
C ARG A 956 19.09 -11.12 -24.63
N THR A 957 18.98 -10.53 -23.44
CA THR A 957 19.69 -10.98 -22.25
C THR A 957 19.25 -12.39 -21.83
N TYR A 958 17.99 -12.74 -22.08
CA TYR A 958 17.40 -14.00 -21.65
C TYR A 958 17.20 -14.99 -22.81
N TYR A 959 16.88 -14.48 -24.01
CA TYR A 959 16.70 -15.25 -25.24
C TYR A 959 17.85 -14.99 -26.22
N ASP A 960 18.72 -15.99 -26.40
CA ASP A 960 19.85 -15.91 -27.33
C ASP A 960 19.45 -16.08 -28.81
N SER A 961 18.31 -16.71 -29.07
CA SER A 961 17.86 -17.14 -30.39
C SER A 961 16.35 -17.23 -30.49
N ASP A 962 15.81 -17.24 -31.71
CA ASP A 962 14.38 -17.52 -31.94
C ASP A 962 13.98 -18.94 -31.48
N ASN A 963 14.93 -19.88 -31.48
CA ASN A 963 14.70 -21.22 -30.95
C ASN A 963 14.46 -21.19 -29.43
N ALA A 964 15.16 -20.33 -28.69
CA ALA A 964 14.91 -20.15 -27.26
C ALA A 964 13.50 -19.61 -26.99
N VAL A 965 13.00 -18.71 -27.84
CA VAL A 965 11.62 -18.18 -27.76
C VAL A 965 10.60 -19.28 -28.06
N ARG A 966 10.81 -20.07 -29.12
CA ARG A 966 9.93 -21.20 -29.48
C ARG A 966 9.92 -22.30 -28.41
N GLY A 967 11.05 -22.53 -27.77
CA GLY A 967 11.22 -23.54 -26.73
C GLY A 967 10.70 -23.14 -25.34
N ASP A 968 10.31 -21.88 -25.14
CA ASP A 968 9.81 -21.38 -23.87
C ASP A 968 8.33 -21.75 -23.65
N GLN A 969 8.09 -22.84 -22.95
CA GLN A 969 6.75 -23.38 -22.75
C GLN A 969 5.82 -22.45 -21.96
N GLU A 970 6.35 -21.66 -21.03
CA GLU A 970 5.56 -20.68 -20.25
C GLU A 970 5.10 -19.53 -21.15
N LEU A 971 6.02 -19.00 -21.96
CA LEU A 971 5.71 -17.95 -22.92
C LEU A 971 4.67 -18.41 -23.96
N GLN A 972 4.83 -19.62 -24.51
CA GLN A 972 3.88 -20.16 -25.48
C GLN A 972 2.50 -20.44 -24.86
N ALA A 973 2.46 -20.89 -23.60
CA ALA A 973 1.20 -21.08 -22.87
C ALA A 973 0.48 -19.74 -22.64
N TRP A 974 1.21 -18.70 -22.25
CA TRP A 974 0.67 -17.35 -22.13
C TRP A 974 0.10 -16.84 -23.46
N ALA A 975 0.84 -16.99 -24.55
CA ALA A 975 0.40 -16.59 -25.90
C ALA A 975 -0.95 -17.23 -26.26
N LYS A 976 -1.02 -18.57 -26.14
CA LYS A 976 -2.22 -19.33 -26.45
C LYS A 976 -3.40 -18.93 -25.56
N ALA A 977 -3.18 -18.74 -24.27
CA ALA A 977 -4.23 -18.34 -23.34
C ALA A 977 -4.77 -16.94 -23.67
N SER A 978 -3.88 -15.96 -23.87
CA SER A 978 -4.26 -14.58 -24.19
C SER A 978 -4.94 -14.44 -25.56
N ALA A 979 -4.59 -15.25 -26.56
CA ALA A 979 -5.27 -15.29 -27.86
C ALA A 979 -6.74 -15.75 -27.78
N THR A 980 -7.13 -16.41 -26.69
CA THR A 980 -8.52 -16.86 -26.47
C THR A 980 -9.38 -15.87 -25.69
N ILE A 981 -8.83 -14.73 -25.25
CA ILE A 981 -9.60 -13.69 -24.54
C ILE A 981 -10.65 -13.12 -25.52
N PRO A 982 -11.96 -13.24 -25.23
CA PRO A 982 -13.02 -12.91 -26.20
C PRO A 982 -12.98 -11.47 -26.72
N HIS A 983 -12.56 -10.53 -25.88
CA HIS A 983 -12.56 -9.09 -26.19
C HIS A 983 -11.29 -8.59 -26.86
N LEU A 984 -10.31 -9.46 -27.09
CA LEU A 984 -9.06 -9.13 -27.77
C LEU A 984 -9.05 -9.76 -29.17
N ALA A 985 -8.59 -9.00 -30.15
CA ALA A 985 -8.26 -9.49 -31.47
C ALA A 985 -6.74 -9.48 -31.68
N ASP A 986 -6.25 -10.38 -32.52
CA ASP A 986 -4.87 -10.40 -33.01
C ASP A 986 -3.78 -10.44 -31.93
N PHE A 987 -4.10 -10.92 -30.72
CA PHE A 987 -3.08 -11.32 -29.77
C PHE A 987 -2.42 -12.60 -30.32
N PRO A 988 -1.08 -12.66 -30.45
CA PRO A 988 -0.39 -13.83 -31.01
C PRO A 988 -0.73 -15.11 -30.23
N ASP A 989 -1.15 -16.16 -30.92
CA ASP A 989 -1.42 -17.48 -30.31
C ASP A 989 -0.14 -18.29 -30.01
N LYS A 990 0.98 -17.84 -30.59
CA LYS A 990 2.34 -18.31 -30.33
C LYS A 990 3.38 -17.24 -30.67
N PHE A 991 4.59 -17.39 -30.16
CA PHE A 991 5.75 -16.57 -30.55
C PHE A 991 6.78 -17.41 -31.30
N ASP A 992 6.94 -17.14 -32.61
CA ASP A 992 7.89 -17.85 -33.47
C ASP A 992 9.28 -17.17 -33.56
N SER A 993 9.41 -15.94 -33.07
CA SER A 993 10.67 -15.17 -33.12
C SER A 993 10.76 -14.15 -31.98
N LEU A 994 12.00 -13.74 -31.67
CA LEU A 994 12.24 -12.67 -30.72
C LEU A 994 11.67 -11.33 -31.20
N ASP A 995 11.67 -11.06 -32.50
CA ASP A 995 11.15 -9.78 -33.02
C ASP A 995 9.63 -9.65 -32.80
N GLY A 996 8.89 -10.75 -32.99
CA GLY A 996 7.46 -10.81 -32.67
C GLY A 996 7.16 -10.55 -31.19
N LEU A 997 7.95 -11.14 -30.27
CA LEU A 997 7.83 -10.89 -28.84
C LEU A 997 8.18 -9.43 -28.48
N VAL A 998 9.28 -8.91 -29.03
CA VAL A 998 9.71 -7.52 -28.83
C VAL A 998 8.63 -6.56 -29.25
N ARG A 999 7.99 -6.79 -30.41
CA ARG A 999 6.92 -5.94 -30.93
C ARG A 999 5.75 -5.86 -29.94
N LEU A 1000 5.23 -7.00 -29.48
CA LEU A 1000 4.10 -7.02 -28.55
C LEU A 1000 4.44 -6.38 -27.19
N VAL A 1001 5.58 -6.74 -26.60
CA VAL A 1001 5.99 -6.18 -25.29
C VAL A 1001 6.22 -4.67 -25.39
N THR A 1002 6.80 -4.19 -26.49
CA THR A 1002 6.95 -2.75 -26.78
C THR A 1002 5.59 -2.07 -26.85
N HIS A 1003 4.63 -2.66 -27.58
CA HIS A 1003 3.29 -2.11 -27.71
C HIS A 1003 2.61 -1.96 -26.35
N LEU A 1004 2.60 -3.02 -25.52
CA LEU A 1004 1.96 -2.99 -24.21
C LEU A 1004 2.59 -1.94 -23.28
N ILE A 1005 3.92 -1.85 -23.21
CA ILE A 1005 4.61 -0.85 -22.40
C ILE A 1005 4.33 0.56 -22.91
N HIS A 1006 4.37 0.78 -24.23
CA HIS A 1006 4.06 2.08 -24.82
C HIS A 1006 2.61 2.51 -24.55
N THR A 1007 1.66 1.57 -24.61
CA THR A 1007 0.24 1.84 -24.35
C THR A 1007 0.01 2.38 -22.94
N VAL A 1008 0.53 1.71 -21.90
CA VAL A 1008 0.30 2.13 -20.50
C VAL A 1008 1.17 3.31 -20.06
N SER A 1009 2.37 3.46 -20.63
CA SER A 1009 3.37 4.41 -20.12
C SER A 1009 3.54 5.67 -20.97
N ILE A 1010 3.00 5.68 -22.19
CA ILE A 1010 3.04 6.84 -23.10
C ILE A 1010 1.63 7.19 -23.56
N ARG A 1011 0.90 6.22 -24.14
CA ARG A 1011 -0.42 6.48 -24.75
C ARG A 1011 -1.46 6.90 -23.72
N HIS A 1012 -1.52 6.23 -22.56
CA HIS A 1012 -2.34 6.65 -21.42
C HIS A 1012 -2.15 8.14 -21.10
N HIS A 1013 -0.90 8.56 -20.90
CA HIS A 1013 -0.56 9.94 -20.50
C HIS A 1013 -0.66 10.96 -21.64
N ALA A 1014 -0.70 10.50 -22.89
CA ALA A 1014 -1.05 11.33 -24.03
C ALA A 1014 -2.57 11.63 -24.08
N MET A 1015 -3.41 10.74 -23.55
CA MET A 1015 -4.87 10.82 -23.63
C MET A 1015 -5.56 11.29 -22.34
N ASN A 1016 -4.95 11.00 -21.19
CA ASN A 1016 -5.46 11.27 -19.85
C ASN A 1016 -4.32 11.81 -18.95
N GLY A 1017 -4.46 11.79 -17.62
CA GLY A 1017 -3.49 12.38 -16.71
C GLY A 1017 -3.44 13.90 -16.82
N ALA A 1018 -2.24 14.46 -16.97
CA ALA A 1018 -2.03 15.89 -17.15
C ALA A 1018 -2.73 16.46 -18.42
N VAL A 1019 -3.01 15.63 -19.42
CA VAL A 1019 -3.74 16.05 -20.63
C VAL A 1019 -5.21 16.36 -20.34
N SER A 1020 -5.83 15.71 -19.35
CA SER A 1020 -7.23 15.99 -18.99
C SER A 1020 -7.42 17.46 -18.59
N TRP A 1021 -6.43 18.09 -17.97
CA TRP A 1021 -6.43 19.53 -17.68
C TRP A 1021 -6.42 20.40 -18.96
N GLN A 1022 -5.80 19.92 -20.03
CA GLN A 1022 -5.66 20.64 -21.31
C GLN A 1022 -6.91 20.59 -22.18
N ILE A 1023 -7.68 19.49 -22.09
CA ILE A 1023 -8.80 19.23 -23.01
C ILE A 1023 -10.17 19.29 -22.33
N VAL A 1024 -10.29 19.00 -21.02
CA VAL A 1024 -11.56 19.18 -20.29
C VAL A 1024 -11.59 20.62 -19.74
N THR A 1025 -11.89 21.58 -20.61
CA THR A 1025 -11.65 23.01 -20.33
C THR A 1025 -12.84 23.88 -20.68
N MET A 1026 -13.31 24.64 -19.71
CA MET A 1026 -14.39 25.61 -19.89
C MET A 1026 -13.86 26.91 -20.52
N PRO A 1027 -14.70 27.67 -21.27
CA PRO A 1027 -16.05 27.29 -21.69
C PRO A 1027 -16.07 26.47 -23.00
N TYR A 1028 -14.98 26.48 -23.78
CA TYR A 1028 -14.98 26.05 -25.18
C TYR A 1028 -14.88 24.53 -25.35
N SER A 1029 -13.99 23.85 -24.62
CA SER A 1029 -13.87 22.39 -24.63
C SER A 1029 -14.65 21.77 -23.46
N THR A 1030 -15.93 22.10 -23.42
CA THR A 1030 -16.88 21.63 -22.41
C THR A 1030 -17.16 20.12 -22.59
N PRO A 1031 -17.37 19.35 -21.50
CA PRO A 1031 -17.65 17.91 -21.58
C PRO A 1031 -19.05 17.55 -22.11
N ALA A 1032 -19.94 18.52 -22.26
CA ALA A 1032 -21.26 18.35 -22.87
C ALA A 1032 -21.81 19.69 -23.40
N LEU A 1033 -22.72 19.62 -24.39
CA LEU A 1033 -23.59 20.72 -24.81
C LEU A 1033 -24.86 20.73 -23.95
N TRP A 1034 -25.26 21.90 -23.46
CA TRP A 1034 -26.41 22.06 -22.54
C TRP A 1034 -27.66 22.68 -23.17
N LYS A 1035 -27.57 23.06 -24.46
CA LYS A 1035 -28.67 23.59 -25.26
C LYS A 1035 -28.68 22.92 -26.64
N PRO A 1036 -29.87 22.61 -27.22
CA PRO A 1036 -29.98 22.09 -28.58
C PRO A 1036 -29.31 23.02 -29.60
N LEU A 1037 -28.54 22.46 -30.53
CA LEU A 1037 -27.90 23.20 -31.61
C LEU A 1037 -28.94 23.80 -32.58
N PRO A 1038 -28.64 24.93 -33.24
CA PRO A 1038 -29.48 25.48 -34.29
C PRO A 1038 -29.76 24.49 -35.42
N THR A 1039 -30.99 24.50 -35.95
CA THR A 1039 -31.42 23.64 -37.07
C THR A 1039 -31.38 24.34 -38.43
N HIS A 1040 -30.97 25.61 -38.45
CA HIS A 1040 -30.66 26.42 -39.62
C HIS A 1040 -29.47 27.34 -39.28
N LYS A 1041 -28.79 27.87 -40.30
CA LYS A 1041 -27.79 28.92 -40.10
C LYS A 1041 -28.47 30.22 -39.68
N LEU A 1042 -27.90 30.89 -38.71
CA LEU A 1042 -28.48 32.09 -38.12
C LEU A 1042 -28.31 33.30 -39.06
N VAL A 1043 -29.26 34.23 -38.96
CA VAL A 1043 -29.19 35.57 -39.58
C VAL A 1043 -28.90 36.63 -38.52
N ASP A 1044 -28.63 37.88 -38.92
CA ASP A 1044 -28.24 38.97 -38.01
C ASP A 1044 -29.27 39.25 -36.90
N GLU A 1045 -30.54 38.90 -37.12
CA GLU A 1045 -31.64 39.08 -36.17
C GLU A 1045 -31.70 37.99 -35.09
N ASP A 1046 -31.00 36.86 -35.29
CA ASP A 1046 -31.02 35.73 -34.36
C ASP A 1046 -30.02 35.91 -33.21
N GLU A 1047 -30.47 35.81 -31.96
CA GLU A 1047 -29.60 35.86 -30.79
C GLU A 1047 -28.97 34.48 -30.48
N LEU A 1048 -27.64 34.45 -30.34
CA LEU A 1048 -26.91 33.27 -29.87
C LEU A 1048 -26.04 33.63 -28.66
N ASN A 1049 -26.21 32.89 -27.57
CA ASN A 1049 -25.42 33.02 -26.35
C ASN A 1049 -24.64 31.74 -26.08
N LEU A 1050 -23.32 31.75 -26.32
CA LEU A 1050 -22.44 30.60 -26.13
C LEU A 1050 -22.41 30.07 -24.68
N VAL A 1051 -22.70 30.92 -23.68
CA VAL A 1051 -22.76 30.52 -22.26
C VAL A 1051 -23.87 29.49 -22.02
N GLU A 1052 -24.94 29.49 -22.82
CA GLU A 1052 -26.04 28.54 -22.68
C GLU A 1052 -25.69 27.14 -23.20
N TYR A 1053 -24.64 27.03 -24.02
CA TYR A 1053 -24.18 25.75 -24.57
C TYR A 1053 -23.07 25.11 -23.73
N THR A 1054 -22.36 25.87 -22.90
CA THR A 1054 -21.30 25.36 -22.00
C THR A 1054 -21.85 24.84 -20.66
N ILE A 1055 -20.97 24.25 -19.84
CA ILE A 1055 -21.33 23.71 -18.54
C ILE A 1055 -21.96 24.77 -17.63
N PRO A 1056 -23.10 24.50 -16.96
CA PRO A 1056 -23.73 25.48 -16.09
C PRO A 1056 -22.91 25.71 -14.82
N ALA A 1057 -22.97 26.95 -14.30
CA ALA A 1057 -22.29 27.39 -13.08
C ALA A 1057 -22.45 26.42 -11.89
N SER A 1058 -23.63 25.81 -11.75
CA SER A 1058 -23.96 24.86 -10.67
C SER A 1058 -23.15 23.56 -10.71
N ARG A 1059 -22.50 23.24 -11.84
CA ARG A 1059 -21.73 22.01 -12.06
C ARG A 1059 -20.22 22.25 -12.19
N VAL A 1060 -19.79 23.51 -12.24
CA VAL A 1060 -18.37 23.85 -12.44
C VAL A 1060 -17.47 23.26 -11.34
N GLN A 1061 -17.86 23.37 -10.07
CA GLN A 1061 -17.07 22.82 -8.96
C GLN A 1061 -16.90 21.30 -9.07
N GLU A 1062 -17.95 20.60 -9.52
CA GLU A 1062 -17.94 19.16 -9.71
C GLU A 1062 -17.00 18.75 -10.86
N LEU A 1063 -17.03 19.49 -11.98
CA LEU A 1063 -16.11 19.29 -13.09
C LEU A 1063 -14.65 19.54 -12.67
N ILE A 1064 -14.38 20.64 -11.96
CA ILE A 1064 -13.02 20.94 -11.49
C ILE A 1064 -12.54 19.88 -10.50
N GLY A 1065 -13.40 19.40 -9.61
CA GLY A 1065 -13.08 18.27 -8.73
C GLY A 1065 -12.67 17.03 -9.53
N LEU A 1066 -13.43 16.68 -10.57
CA LEU A 1066 -13.15 15.54 -11.45
C LEU A 1066 -11.81 15.70 -12.21
N VAL A 1067 -11.57 16.85 -12.84
CA VAL A 1067 -10.34 17.05 -13.62
C VAL A 1067 -9.10 17.10 -12.71
N SER A 1068 -9.25 17.62 -11.49
CA SER A 1068 -8.14 17.73 -10.54
C SER A 1068 -7.66 16.36 -10.04
N ILE A 1069 -8.56 15.38 -9.86
CA ILE A 1069 -8.13 14.04 -9.41
C ILE A 1069 -7.35 13.26 -10.48
N PHE A 1070 -7.51 13.62 -11.75
CA PHE A 1070 -6.77 13.02 -12.86
C PHE A 1070 -5.39 13.64 -13.07
N ARG A 1071 -5.12 14.80 -12.47
CA ARG A 1071 -3.80 15.42 -12.56
C ARG A 1071 -3.02 15.10 -11.29
N ARG A 1072 -1.80 14.60 -11.45
CA ARG A 1072 -0.88 14.37 -10.33
C ARG A 1072 0.53 14.74 -10.70
N ASP A 1073 1.23 15.39 -9.77
CA ASP A 1073 2.67 15.57 -9.89
C ASP A 1073 3.35 14.21 -9.93
N VAL A 1074 4.34 14.06 -10.80
CA VAL A 1074 5.08 12.81 -10.99
C VAL A 1074 6.42 12.95 -10.29
N PRO A 1075 6.63 12.31 -9.12
CA PRO A 1075 7.93 12.30 -8.49
C PRO A 1075 8.96 11.66 -9.41
N ARG A 1076 10.22 12.11 -9.35
CA ARG A 1076 11.30 11.52 -10.15
C ARG A 1076 11.40 10.00 -10.01
N THR A 1077 11.12 9.47 -8.82
CA THR A 1077 11.10 8.03 -8.52
C THR A 1077 9.98 7.25 -9.22
N GLN A 1078 8.93 7.93 -9.67
CA GLN A 1078 7.82 7.34 -10.44
C GLN A 1078 7.89 7.66 -11.94
N SER A 1079 8.84 8.50 -12.35
CA SER A 1079 9.04 8.87 -13.76
C SER A 1079 9.73 7.78 -14.57
N GLN A 1080 9.70 7.91 -15.90
CA GLN A 1080 10.40 7.02 -16.84
C GLN A 1080 11.89 6.83 -16.51
N PHE A 1081 12.56 7.82 -15.90
CA PHE A 1081 14.00 7.75 -15.58
C PHE A 1081 14.36 6.69 -14.54
N GLU A 1082 13.50 6.48 -13.55
CA GLU A 1082 13.78 5.61 -12.39
C GLU A 1082 12.99 4.30 -12.42
N ALA A 1083 12.27 4.02 -13.52
CA ALA A 1083 11.43 2.82 -13.69
C ALA A 1083 12.15 1.53 -13.26
N TYR A 1084 13.40 1.34 -13.67
CA TYR A 1084 14.15 0.10 -13.40
C TYR A 1084 15.17 0.20 -12.26
N SER A 1085 15.04 1.21 -11.39
CA SER A 1085 15.87 1.40 -10.19
C SER A 1085 15.37 0.57 -8.99
N VAL A 1086 14.54 -0.44 -9.24
CA VAL A 1086 13.90 -1.31 -8.24
C VAL A 1086 14.21 -2.79 -8.49
N ALA A 1087 13.98 -3.64 -7.50
CA ALA A 1087 14.04 -5.08 -7.68
C ALA A 1087 12.82 -5.56 -8.52
N PRO A 1088 12.94 -6.64 -9.32
CA PRO A 1088 14.13 -7.48 -9.48
C PRO A 1088 15.21 -6.89 -10.39
N PHE A 1089 14.92 -5.84 -11.16
CA PHE A 1089 15.83 -5.29 -12.19
C PHE A 1089 17.21 -4.88 -11.66
N THR A 1090 17.30 -4.26 -10.48
CA THR A 1090 18.58 -3.89 -9.86
C THR A 1090 19.39 -5.09 -9.35
N GLY A 1091 18.78 -6.28 -9.25
CA GLY A 1091 19.45 -7.53 -8.91
C GLY A 1091 20.15 -8.20 -10.10
N GLU A 1092 19.80 -7.83 -11.34
CA GLU A 1092 20.34 -8.42 -12.56
C GLU A 1092 21.53 -7.59 -13.07
N ALA A 1093 22.75 -8.00 -12.71
CA ALA A 1093 23.97 -7.28 -13.09
C ALA A 1093 24.07 -7.06 -14.62
N GLN A 1094 23.60 -8.03 -15.41
CA GLN A 1094 23.59 -7.98 -16.87
C GLN A 1094 22.67 -6.91 -17.46
N LEU A 1095 21.69 -6.41 -16.70
CA LEU A 1095 20.78 -5.34 -17.15
C LEU A 1095 21.36 -3.94 -16.94
N ALA A 1096 22.40 -3.76 -16.12
CA ALA A 1096 22.93 -2.44 -15.79
C ALA A 1096 23.31 -1.61 -17.03
N GLY A 1097 23.96 -2.23 -18.02
CA GLY A 1097 24.33 -1.57 -19.27
C GLY A 1097 23.12 -1.23 -20.16
N VAL A 1098 22.11 -2.10 -20.18
CA VAL A 1098 20.86 -1.92 -20.94
C VAL A 1098 20.06 -0.75 -20.36
N ILE A 1099 19.91 -0.71 -19.03
CA ILE A 1099 19.22 0.37 -18.31
C ILE A 1099 19.94 1.71 -18.54
N ALA A 1100 21.28 1.74 -18.43
CA ALA A 1100 22.05 2.96 -18.67
C ALA A 1100 21.91 3.51 -20.11
N ARG A 1101 21.82 2.64 -21.12
CA ARG A 1101 21.55 3.07 -22.51
C ARG A 1101 20.15 3.64 -22.66
N ARG A 1102 19.15 3.03 -22.04
CA ARG A 1102 17.79 3.57 -22.01
C ARG A 1102 17.76 4.95 -21.35
N THR A 1103 18.42 5.13 -20.21
CA THR A 1103 18.48 6.43 -19.51
C THR A 1103 19.03 7.52 -20.44
N ARG A 1104 20.13 7.26 -21.17
CA ARG A 1104 20.66 8.21 -22.16
C ARG A 1104 19.69 8.50 -23.31
N ALA A 1105 18.93 7.50 -23.76
CA ALA A 1105 17.90 7.72 -24.77
C ALA A 1105 16.81 8.65 -24.25
N LEU A 1106 16.37 8.47 -22.99
CA LEU A 1106 15.39 9.36 -22.36
C LEU A 1106 15.94 10.78 -22.19
N GLU A 1107 17.19 10.96 -21.76
CA GLU A 1107 17.82 12.29 -21.68
C GLU A 1107 17.82 13.01 -23.03
N LYS A 1108 18.08 12.27 -24.12
CA LYS A 1108 18.02 12.81 -25.48
C LYS A 1108 16.58 13.22 -25.87
N ILE A 1109 15.58 12.41 -25.52
CA ILE A 1109 14.17 12.72 -25.79
C ILE A 1109 13.75 13.97 -25.02
N GLU A 1110 14.07 14.03 -23.72
CA GLU A 1110 13.82 15.19 -22.86
C GLU A 1110 14.41 16.47 -23.46
N SER A 1111 15.69 16.44 -23.85
CA SER A 1111 16.36 17.58 -24.48
C SER A 1111 15.74 17.95 -25.83
N THR A 1112 15.30 16.96 -26.62
CA THR A 1112 14.68 17.20 -27.93
C THR A 1112 13.34 17.92 -27.76
N ILE A 1113 12.47 17.42 -26.87
CA ILE A 1113 11.18 18.03 -26.60
C ILE A 1113 11.36 19.43 -26.02
N ASN A 1114 12.24 19.60 -25.02
CA ASN A 1114 12.50 20.93 -24.44
C ASN A 1114 12.99 21.92 -25.51
N SER A 1115 13.90 21.51 -26.40
CA SER A 1115 14.40 22.39 -27.47
C SER A 1115 13.35 22.73 -28.53
N GLN A 1116 12.44 21.82 -28.84
CA GLN A 1116 11.42 22.04 -29.88
C GLN A 1116 10.22 22.81 -29.36
N GLU A 1117 9.90 22.68 -28.07
CA GLU A 1117 8.77 23.36 -27.43
C GLU A 1117 9.14 24.72 -26.83
N ASP A 1118 10.43 25.04 -26.69
CA ASP A 1118 10.88 26.35 -26.19
C ASP A 1118 10.38 27.48 -27.10
N GLY A 1119 9.74 28.48 -26.48
CA GLY A 1119 9.16 29.63 -27.18
C GLY A 1119 7.96 29.33 -28.10
N GLN A 1120 7.45 28.09 -28.14
CA GLN A 1120 6.24 27.78 -28.91
C GLN A 1120 4.99 28.35 -28.24
N GLU A 1121 4.04 28.84 -29.04
CA GLU A 1121 2.79 29.42 -28.56
C GLU A 1121 1.89 28.39 -27.85
N TRP A 1122 1.78 27.19 -28.41
CA TRP A 1122 1.03 26.07 -27.83
C TRP A 1122 1.96 24.86 -27.59
N PRO A 1123 2.65 24.82 -26.44
CA PRO A 1123 3.67 23.80 -26.20
C PRO A 1123 3.07 22.43 -25.80
N TYR A 1124 3.64 21.34 -26.32
CA TYR A 1124 3.24 19.95 -26.01
C TYR A 1124 4.29 19.21 -25.16
N VAL A 1125 4.39 19.63 -23.90
CA VAL A 1125 5.44 19.16 -22.96
C VAL A 1125 5.07 17.92 -22.15
N VAL A 1126 3.83 17.43 -22.27
CA VAL A 1126 3.33 16.29 -21.47
C VAL A 1126 4.06 14.97 -21.76
N LEU A 1127 4.66 14.84 -22.95
CA LEU A 1127 5.46 13.66 -23.32
C LEU A 1127 6.94 13.79 -22.94
N ARG A 1128 7.32 14.76 -22.09
CA ARG A 1128 8.67 14.77 -21.52
C ARG A 1128 8.87 13.54 -20.62
N PRO A 1129 9.95 12.76 -20.78
CA PRO A 1129 10.27 11.64 -19.90
C PRO A 1129 10.17 11.96 -18.39
N SER A 1130 10.54 13.17 -17.98
CA SER A 1130 10.46 13.63 -16.59
C SER A 1130 9.02 13.78 -16.06
N MET A 1131 8.06 14.02 -16.95
CA MET A 1131 6.63 14.18 -16.64
C MET A 1131 5.83 12.90 -16.86
N LEU A 1132 6.45 11.86 -17.42
CA LEU A 1132 5.79 10.59 -17.75
C LEU A 1132 6.05 9.56 -16.65
N PRO A 1133 4.99 9.04 -16.01
CA PRO A 1133 5.07 7.84 -15.20
C PRO A 1133 5.35 6.60 -16.06
N TYR A 1134 5.97 5.57 -15.47
CA TYR A 1134 6.25 4.33 -16.20
C TYR A 1134 5.08 3.32 -16.20
N TYR A 1135 3.94 3.66 -15.60
CA TYR A 1135 2.71 2.86 -15.57
C TYR A 1135 1.50 3.79 -15.65
N SER A 1136 0.29 3.24 -15.71
CA SER A 1136 -0.94 4.04 -15.70
C SER A 1136 -1.11 4.72 -14.34
N TRP A 1137 -0.88 6.03 -14.29
CA TRP A 1137 -0.78 6.83 -13.08
C TRP A 1137 -1.82 7.94 -13.10
N ILE A 1138 -2.66 7.94 -12.06
CA ILE A 1138 -3.82 8.80 -11.94
C ILE A 1138 -4.31 8.85 -10.51
#